data_AF-A0A081AH91-F1
#
_entry.id   AF-A0A081AH91-F1
#
_cell.length_a   1.000
_cell.length_b   1.000
_cell.length_c   1.000
_cell.angle_alpha   90.00
_cell.angle_beta   90.00
_cell.angle_gamma   90.00
#
_symmetry.space_group_name_H-M   'P 1'
#
loop_
_entity.id
_entity.type
_entity.pdbx_description
1 polymer ?
#
loop_
_entity_poly.entity_id
_entity_poly.type
_entity_poly.pdbx_seq_one_letter_code
_entity_poly.pdbx_strand_id
1 'polypeptide(L)'
;MSDPIEQYRKQQLYRRVFEKRAEAIAARQVILCRNNALREEIERNMKFFVTTSLQSRYRGWKGRCRAARKRRRHYAAIAIERIIRGFLRRRRAAEEKRKLRQVLHSPIALKLLLERSTVVRTIKNWQELLDPHTNEYFYFHIFTHDSQWLPPESYQEFLVCKWPECSFIAKTIHEIHEHYRTMHIWYCPVCMMKVCTSTFPTCPMCKNICSHNAVTGEILGPSETQLQVMQQAQKAKEELRRQREEAHQHRMQYWVVLAGQQENSHGQAPKKKRALGFGKPNGATPLVSNTSTPTEDPDATALAHLKDLDPSVMSIEWLSSWHRKAKQDRMFAKALLRFGSLYVGDFHANTKSFDGLGELIYTNGGRYVGQWKENQRHGKGIYQGVDGYEYAGDWVDGTKHGVGILTLPSGERFVGHFESGKFHGTGVFCAANGDRYKGQFQDNRPNGFGKFKKVTGDRYIGRTVDGLACGVGTLSTADGEVYKGHWEKDFRHGSGVCFYPNGAVYSGSWWRGRWSGNGIYVSSEGIKYVGEFSKGKQHGKGKLFFDNGDVFDGHFVHGVAEGSGRTKGTYRFFDSGNMYIGDWVASKRHGHGTYTFVGGSSYTGNFNNDHVEGRGTMTYSNGNVYKGDFMNAEKHGEGVYRWRDGSVYSGHFEHGFIRGFGKIVYATGHTYEGQWFDNKKHGKGKFIYRNGDIYDGEWRADRRHGYGIFTWNPTTIQQEKYEGMLDDERRHGKGKYHYANGTIYDGDWNYGKRDGMGTFTWPCGDVYSGQFVDEMQHGFGSFFCSSSGDTYEGEWLMNVREGHGKILYASGKVFEGTFHKGRRHGAGVMTYNNGNSYHGVWNSDLKQGGGRYVLHIASKDGGSASKEEEMLNVRVFGY
;
A
#
# COMPACT_ATOMS: atom_id res chain seq x y z
N MET A 1 -51.96 -5.01 6.99
CA MET A 1 -51.62 -3.62 7.40
C MET A 1 -51.10 -3.71 8.83
N SER A 2 -49.88 -3.25 9.10
CA SER A 2 -49.35 -3.20 10.48
C SER A 2 -49.99 -2.05 11.25
N ASP A 3 -50.45 -2.28 12.47
CA ASP A 3 -51.06 -1.25 13.32
C ASP A 3 -50.12 -0.04 13.50
N PRO A 4 -50.52 1.18 13.06
CA PRO A 4 -49.72 2.39 13.23
C PRO A 4 -49.37 2.69 14.69
N ILE A 5 -50.22 2.27 15.63
CA ILE A 5 -50.01 2.46 17.08
C ILE A 5 -48.84 1.58 17.55
N GLU A 6 -48.69 0.37 17.00
CA GLU A 6 -47.60 -0.54 17.34
C GLU A 6 -46.25 -0.06 16.77
N GLN A 7 -46.24 0.47 15.54
CA GLN A 7 -45.04 1.11 14.96
C GLN A 7 -44.61 2.34 15.78
N TYR A 8 -45.56 3.21 16.17
CA TYR A 8 -45.25 4.36 17.01
C TYR A 8 -44.71 3.95 18.39
N ARG A 9 -45.30 2.93 19.03
CA ARG A 9 -44.79 2.38 20.30
C ARG A 9 -43.39 1.79 20.16
N LYS A 10 -43.09 1.07 19.08
CA LYS A 10 -41.74 0.55 18.79
C LYS A 10 -40.72 1.67 18.57
N GLN A 11 -41.04 2.72 17.79
CA GLN A 11 -40.15 3.87 17.62
C GLN A 11 -39.87 4.61 18.93
N GLN A 12 -40.89 4.84 19.76
CA GLN A 12 -40.72 5.47 21.08
C GLN A 12 -39.90 4.60 22.03
N LEU A 13 -40.03 3.27 21.98
CA LEU A 13 -39.20 2.35 22.75
C LEU A 13 -37.73 2.39 22.30
N TYR A 14 -37.46 2.32 20.99
CA TYR A 14 -36.09 2.40 20.47
C TYR A 14 -35.44 3.75 20.79
N ARG A 15 -36.19 4.85 20.71
CA ARG A 15 -35.71 6.19 21.09
C ARG A 15 -35.28 6.24 22.55
N ARG A 16 -36.12 5.79 23.49
CA ARG A 16 -35.78 5.73 24.93
C ARG A 16 -34.59 4.81 25.23
N VAL A 17 -34.46 3.69 24.52
CA VAL A 17 -33.30 2.78 24.64
C VAL A 17 -32.02 3.42 24.12
N PHE A 18 -32.10 4.17 23.02
CA PHE A 18 -30.98 4.92 22.47
C PHE A 18 -30.53 6.05 23.40
N GLU A 19 -31.48 6.87 23.88
CA GLU A 19 -31.22 7.98 24.81
C GLU A 19 -30.57 7.46 26.11
N LYS A 20 -31.11 6.41 26.74
CA LYS A 20 -30.47 5.77 27.92
C LYS A 20 -29.08 5.19 27.64
N ARG A 21 -28.82 4.67 26.44
CA ARG A 21 -27.49 4.16 26.07
C ARG A 21 -26.50 5.31 25.84
N ALA A 22 -26.94 6.41 25.23
CA ALA A 22 -26.13 7.61 25.05
C ALA A 22 -25.73 8.23 26.40
N GLU A 23 -26.68 8.38 27.33
CA GLU A 23 -26.43 8.84 28.70
C GLU A 23 -25.45 7.93 29.45
N ALA A 24 -25.62 6.60 29.36
CA ALA A 24 -24.72 5.63 29.99
C ALA A 24 -23.29 5.67 29.41
N ILE A 25 -23.15 5.93 28.11
CA ILE A 25 -21.85 6.11 27.45
C ILE A 25 -21.22 7.42 27.91
N ALA A 26 -21.95 8.54 27.91
CA ALA A 26 -21.47 9.84 28.37
C ALA A 26 -21.00 9.79 29.84
N ALA A 27 -21.81 9.22 30.74
CA ALA A 27 -21.44 9.04 32.15
C ALA A 27 -20.17 8.18 32.32
N ARG A 28 -20.02 7.12 31.52
CA ARG A 28 -18.84 6.25 31.56
C ARG A 28 -17.61 6.93 30.98
N GLN A 29 -17.77 7.80 29.98
CA GLN A 29 -16.69 8.60 29.41
C GLN A 29 -16.20 9.65 30.40
N VAL A 30 -17.09 10.31 31.16
CA VAL A 30 -16.71 11.20 32.28
C VAL A 30 -15.89 10.46 33.35
N ILE A 31 -16.29 9.24 33.73
CA ILE A 31 -15.53 8.41 34.69
C ILE A 31 -14.15 8.01 34.13
N LEU A 32 -14.06 7.64 32.85
CA LEU A 32 -12.80 7.31 32.19
C LEU A 32 -11.88 8.52 32.09
N CYS A 33 -12.38 9.69 31.69
CA CYS A 33 -11.62 10.94 31.68
C CYS A 33 -11.12 11.30 33.08
N ARG A 34 -11.95 11.15 34.13
CA ARG A 34 -11.53 11.40 35.53
C ARG A 34 -10.43 10.42 35.99
N ASN A 35 -10.53 9.15 35.61
CA ASN A 35 -9.52 8.14 35.95
C ASN A 35 -8.21 8.33 35.16
N ASN A 36 -8.29 8.76 33.90
CA ASN A 36 -7.12 9.09 33.08
C ASN A 36 -6.44 10.36 33.59
N ALA A 37 -7.19 11.42 33.91
CA ALA A 37 -6.64 12.62 34.54
C ALA A 37 -5.93 12.30 35.87
N LEU A 38 -6.51 11.43 36.70
CA LEU A 38 -5.88 10.97 37.94
C LEU A 38 -4.59 10.15 37.68
N ARG A 39 -4.57 9.30 36.64
CA ARG A 39 -3.38 8.56 36.22
C ARG A 39 -2.28 9.50 35.72
N GLU A 40 -2.61 10.44 34.84
CA GLU A 40 -1.67 11.43 34.33
C GLU A 40 -1.14 12.35 35.43
N GLU A 41 -1.95 12.67 36.44
CA GLU A 41 -1.51 13.43 37.61
C GLU A 41 -0.56 12.60 38.47
N ILE A 42 -0.83 11.31 38.70
CA ILE A 42 0.09 10.39 39.38
C ILE A 42 1.40 10.25 38.59
N GLU A 43 1.34 10.10 37.28
CA GLU A 43 2.49 9.94 36.40
C GLU A 43 3.32 11.24 36.31
N ARG A 44 2.68 12.41 36.16
CA ARG A 44 3.35 13.71 36.28
C ARG A 44 4.00 13.88 37.64
N ASN A 45 3.31 13.52 38.73
CA ASN A 45 3.89 13.58 40.07
C ASN A 45 5.10 12.63 40.24
N MET A 46 5.09 11.44 39.62
CA MET A 46 6.25 10.54 39.57
C MET A 46 7.41 11.12 38.72
N LYS A 47 7.15 11.57 37.50
CA LYS A 47 8.16 12.19 36.61
C LYS A 47 8.79 13.44 37.26
N PHE A 48 7.97 14.31 37.85
CA PHE A 48 8.47 15.46 38.62
C PHE A 48 9.15 15.08 39.94
N PHE A 49 8.83 13.94 40.55
CA PHE A 49 9.54 13.45 41.73
C PHE A 49 10.96 13.02 41.37
N VAL A 50 11.13 12.25 40.29
CA VAL A 50 12.46 11.84 39.79
C VAL A 50 13.33 13.05 39.44
N THR A 51 12.82 14.01 38.65
CA THR A 51 13.59 15.19 38.26
C THR A 51 13.93 16.11 39.45
N THR A 52 12.99 16.32 40.39
CA THR A 52 13.27 17.13 41.58
C THR A 52 14.24 16.43 42.54
N SER A 53 14.18 15.11 42.67
CA SER A 53 15.10 14.34 43.53
C SER A 53 16.52 14.36 42.96
N LEU A 54 16.71 14.20 41.65
CA LEU A 54 18.01 14.33 40.99
C LEU A 54 18.59 15.75 41.17
N GLN A 55 17.79 16.80 40.92
CA GLN A 55 18.21 18.19 41.12
C GLN A 55 18.47 18.56 42.59
N SER A 56 17.91 17.83 43.56
CA SER A 56 18.08 18.14 44.99
C SER A 56 19.50 17.92 45.52
N ARG A 57 20.36 17.18 44.80
CA ARG A 57 21.79 17.04 45.14
C ARG A 57 22.59 18.33 44.93
N TYR A 58 22.13 19.25 44.07
CA TYR A 58 22.90 20.44 43.64
C TYR A 58 22.40 21.79 44.17
N ARG A 59 21.37 21.85 45.02
CA ARG A 59 20.69 23.11 45.42
C ARG A 59 20.48 23.32 46.93
N GLY A 60 21.35 22.75 47.76
CA GLY A 60 21.42 23.05 49.21
C GLY A 60 20.13 22.77 50.02
N TRP A 61 20.04 23.36 51.22
CA TRP A 61 19.00 23.06 52.21
C TRP A 61 17.57 23.27 51.70
N LYS A 62 17.28 24.42 51.04
CA LYS A 62 15.96 24.73 50.47
C LYS A 62 15.51 23.69 49.43
N GLY A 63 16.44 23.12 48.66
CA GLY A 63 16.16 22.01 47.73
C GLY A 63 15.73 20.72 48.45
N ARG A 64 16.41 20.36 49.54
CA ARG A 64 16.10 19.16 50.34
C ARG A 64 14.71 19.22 50.98
N CYS A 65 14.28 20.39 51.48
CA CYS A 65 12.93 20.58 52.02
C CYS A 65 11.82 20.42 50.97
N ARG A 66 12.01 20.93 49.74
CA ARG A 66 11.05 20.73 48.63
C ARG A 66 10.94 19.25 48.25
N ALA A 67 12.05 18.50 48.21
CA ALA A 67 12.03 17.06 47.97
C ALA A 67 11.30 16.27 49.07
N ALA A 68 11.50 16.63 50.35
CA ALA A 68 10.81 15.99 51.48
C ALA A 68 9.28 16.17 51.45
N ARG A 69 8.79 17.35 51.04
CA ARG A 69 7.34 17.61 50.91
C ARG A 69 6.71 16.81 49.77
N LYS A 70 7.43 16.61 48.66
CA LYS A 70 7.00 15.73 47.55
C LYS A 70 7.02 14.24 47.93
N ARG A 71 8.01 13.77 48.69
CA ARG A 71 8.06 12.37 49.20
C ARG A 71 6.79 11.98 49.97
N ARG A 72 6.28 12.87 50.84
CA ARG A 72 5.04 12.58 51.60
C ARG A 72 3.82 12.39 50.70
N ARG A 73 3.68 13.17 49.62
CA ARG A 73 2.61 12.99 48.62
C ARG A 73 2.73 11.66 47.87
N HIS A 74 3.95 11.23 47.55
CA HIS A 74 4.20 9.93 46.92
C HIS A 74 3.83 8.75 47.83
N TYR A 75 4.19 8.78 49.12
CA TYR A 75 3.78 7.73 50.07
C TYR A 75 2.26 7.69 50.32
N ALA A 76 1.57 8.84 50.28
CA ALA A 76 0.11 8.88 50.36
C ALA A 76 -0.55 8.16 49.17
N ALA A 77 -0.01 8.31 47.95
CA ALA A 77 -0.51 7.59 46.77
C ALA A 77 -0.35 6.06 46.91
N ILE A 78 0.77 5.59 47.46
CA ILE A 78 1.02 4.15 47.73
C ILE A 78 0.03 3.58 48.76
N ALA A 79 -0.38 4.38 49.76
CA ALA A 79 -1.37 3.95 50.75
C ALA A 79 -2.77 3.74 50.12
N ILE A 80 -3.17 4.61 49.19
CA ILE A 80 -4.44 4.49 48.44
C ILE A 80 -4.46 3.21 47.59
N GLU A 81 -3.33 2.86 46.97
CA GLU A 81 -3.21 1.63 46.16
C GLU A 81 -3.46 0.35 46.98
N ARG A 82 -3.03 0.30 48.25
CA ARG A 82 -3.28 -0.84 49.14
C ARG A 82 -4.76 -1.02 49.48
N ILE A 83 -5.52 0.07 49.64
CA ILE A 83 -6.97 0.03 49.93
C ILE A 83 -7.72 -0.61 48.75
N ILE A 84 -7.36 -0.26 47.51
CA ILE A 84 -7.95 -0.81 46.28
C ILE A 84 -7.76 -2.33 46.21
N ARG A 85 -6.58 -2.85 46.58
CA ARG A 85 -6.30 -4.30 46.60
C ARG A 85 -7.18 -5.05 47.61
N GLY A 86 -7.54 -4.44 48.74
CA GLY A 86 -8.47 -5.01 49.73
C GLY A 86 -9.92 -5.09 49.25
N PHE A 87 -10.33 -4.22 48.32
CA PHE A 87 -11.67 -4.23 47.74
C PHE A 87 -11.88 -5.41 46.77
N LEU A 88 -10.83 -5.83 46.06
CA LEU A 88 -10.87 -6.93 45.09
C LEU A 88 -11.16 -8.31 45.71
N ARG A 89 -10.71 -8.58 46.94
CA ARG A 89 -10.98 -9.88 47.60
C ARG A 89 -12.46 -10.07 47.95
N ARG A 90 -13.12 -9.04 48.47
CA ARG A 90 -14.57 -9.07 48.79
C ARG A 90 -15.45 -9.26 47.55
N ARG A 91 -14.97 -8.81 46.38
CA ARG A 91 -15.68 -8.94 45.10
C ARG A 91 -15.79 -10.40 44.61
N ARG A 92 -14.77 -11.24 44.84
CA ARG A 92 -14.80 -12.67 44.45
C ARG A 92 -15.84 -13.48 45.21
N ALA A 93 -15.96 -13.27 46.53
CA ALA A 93 -16.96 -13.97 47.35
C ALA A 93 -18.41 -13.60 46.96
N ALA A 94 -18.63 -12.38 46.45
CA ALA A 94 -19.92 -11.97 45.89
C ALA A 94 -20.22 -12.57 44.51
N GLU A 95 -19.18 -13.03 43.77
CA GLU A 95 -19.28 -13.63 42.44
C GLU A 95 -19.79 -15.09 42.52
N GLU A 96 -19.30 -15.91 43.44
CA GLU A 96 -19.81 -17.29 43.65
C GLU A 96 -21.28 -17.31 44.06
N LYS A 97 -21.66 -16.44 45.01
CA LYS A 97 -23.06 -16.27 45.46
C LYS A 97 -23.98 -15.64 44.39
N ARG A 98 -23.44 -15.36 43.19
CA ARG A 98 -24.17 -14.93 41.99
C ARG A 98 -24.36 -16.08 41.00
N LYS A 99 -23.36 -16.97 40.84
CA LYS A 99 -23.45 -18.19 40.00
C LYS A 99 -24.60 -19.10 40.41
N LEU A 100 -24.74 -19.36 41.72
CA LEU A 100 -25.83 -20.18 42.29
C LEU A 100 -27.25 -19.63 42.05
N ARG A 101 -27.40 -18.38 41.63
CA ARG A 101 -28.72 -17.75 41.32
C ARG A 101 -29.05 -17.73 39.83
N GLN A 102 -28.25 -18.39 38.99
CA GLN A 102 -28.39 -18.38 37.52
C GLN A 102 -28.91 -19.70 36.93
N VAL A 103 -29.21 -20.69 37.79
CA VAL A 103 -29.73 -22.02 37.42
C VAL A 103 -31.21 -22.11 37.77
N LEU A 104 -32.02 -22.64 36.85
CA LEU A 104 -33.47 -22.82 37.02
C LEU A 104 -33.78 -24.28 37.36
N HIS A 105 -34.19 -24.53 38.60
CA HIS A 105 -34.47 -25.88 39.12
C HIS A 105 -35.97 -26.24 39.23
N SER A 106 -36.90 -25.35 38.81
CA SER A 106 -38.35 -25.62 38.86
C SER A 106 -38.80 -26.36 37.59
N PRO A 107 -39.33 -27.61 37.67
CA PRO A 107 -39.72 -28.38 36.49
C PRO A 107 -40.82 -27.71 35.66
N ILE A 108 -41.74 -26.98 36.30
CA ILE A 108 -42.84 -26.28 35.62
C ILE A 108 -42.31 -25.06 34.86
N ALA A 109 -41.45 -24.25 35.50
CA ALA A 109 -40.86 -23.08 34.85
C ALA A 109 -39.93 -23.49 33.69
N LEU A 110 -39.17 -24.57 33.87
CA LEU A 110 -38.34 -25.17 32.83
C LEU A 110 -39.17 -25.65 31.65
N LYS A 111 -40.26 -26.39 31.89
CA LYS A 111 -41.14 -26.91 30.83
C LYS A 111 -41.73 -25.77 29.99
N LEU A 112 -42.30 -24.74 30.63
CA LEU A 112 -42.84 -23.56 29.94
C LEU A 112 -41.77 -22.77 29.17
N LEU A 113 -40.53 -22.74 29.68
CA LEU A 113 -39.41 -22.11 29.00
C LEU A 113 -38.97 -22.92 27.76
N LEU A 114 -38.91 -24.26 27.86
CA LEU A 114 -38.56 -25.13 26.73
C LEU A 114 -39.65 -25.15 25.64
N GLU A 115 -40.93 -25.20 26.02
CA GLU A 115 -42.06 -25.21 25.07
C GLU A 115 -42.15 -23.95 24.20
N ARG A 116 -41.73 -22.78 24.72
CA ARG A 116 -41.74 -21.51 23.98
C ARG A 116 -40.44 -21.20 23.23
N SER A 117 -39.36 -21.92 23.51
CA SER A 117 -38.01 -21.55 23.06
C SER A 117 -37.52 -22.41 21.90
N THR A 118 -36.85 -21.79 20.93
CA THR A 118 -36.37 -22.50 19.75
C THR A 118 -34.96 -23.02 19.99
N VAL A 119 -34.73 -24.30 19.71
CA VAL A 119 -33.38 -24.89 19.75
C VAL A 119 -32.58 -24.32 18.58
N VAL A 120 -31.57 -23.52 18.91
CA VAL A 120 -30.65 -22.92 17.93
C VAL A 120 -29.60 -23.93 17.49
N ARG A 121 -29.14 -24.77 18.42
CA ARG A 121 -28.18 -25.86 18.19
C ARG A 121 -28.04 -26.81 19.38
N THR A 122 -27.49 -28.00 19.10
CA THR A 122 -27.09 -29.00 20.09
C THR A 122 -25.59 -29.27 19.98
N ILE A 123 -24.85 -29.29 21.10
CA ILE A 123 -23.44 -29.71 21.12
C ILE A 123 -23.24 -30.69 22.28
N LYS A 124 -22.92 -31.95 21.95
CA LYS A 124 -22.87 -33.07 22.90
C LYS A 124 -24.16 -33.14 23.74
N ASN A 125 -24.05 -32.84 25.03
CA ASN A 125 -25.07 -33.07 26.05
C ASN A 125 -25.89 -31.81 26.40
N TRP A 126 -25.59 -30.69 25.74
CA TRP A 126 -26.21 -29.39 25.98
C TRP A 126 -26.85 -28.83 24.71
N GLN A 127 -27.99 -28.17 24.88
CA GLN A 127 -28.69 -27.41 23.85
C GLN A 127 -28.60 -25.92 24.15
N GLU A 128 -28.38 -25.12 23.12
CA GLU A 128 -28.57 -23.67 23.19
C GLU A 128 -29.95 -23.35 22.60
N LEU A 129 -30.79 -22.71 23.41
CA LEU A 129 -32.13 -22.28 23.03
C LEU A 129 -32.20 -20.76 23.07
N LEU A 130 -32.92 -20.17 22.12
CA LEU A 130 -33.31 -18.78 22.12
C LEU A 130 -34.75 -18.69 22.59
N ASP A 131 -35.00 -17.92 23.65
CA ASP A 131 -36.36 -17.55 24.05
C ASP A 131 -36.84 -16.40 23.15
N PRO A 132 -37.83 -16.58 22.27
CA PRO A 132 -38.30 -15.54 21.35
C PRO A 132 -38.96 -14.35 22.07
N HIS A 133 -39.38 -14.53 23.33
CA HIS A 133 -40.11 -13.52 24.09
C HIS A 133 -39.17 -12.55 24.81
N THR A 134 -38.04 -13.04 25.33
CA THR A 134 -36.99 -12.19 25.92
C THR A 134 -35.88 -11.83 24.92
N ASN A 135 -35.76 -12.61 23.84
CA ASN A 135 -34.67 -12.58 22.87
C ASN A 135 -33.29 -12.85 23.51
N GLU A 136 -33.27 -13.65 24.58
CA GLU A 136 -32.06 -14.09 25.29
C GLU A 136 -31.81 -15.59 25.09
N TYR A 137 -30.54 -15.97 25.06
CA TYR A 137 -30.11 -17.37 24.92
C TYR A 137 -29.94 -18.01 26.30
N PHE A 138 -30.40 -19.25 26.44
CA PHE A 138 -30.12 -20.09 27.61
C PHE A 138 -29.68 -21.49 27.18
N TYR A 139 -29.03 -22.18 28.11
CA TYR A 139 -28.38 -23.46 27.87
C TYR A 139 -29.07 -24.52 28.71
N PHE A 140 -29.45 -25.63 28.08
CA PHE A 140 -30.18 -26.72 28.71
C PHE A 140 -29.37 -28.02 28.65
N HIS A 141 -29.16 -28.67 29.81
CA HIS A 141 -28.46 -29.96 29.88
C HIS A 141 -29.47 -31.09 29.66
N ILE A 142 -29.33 -31.82 28.55
CA ILE A 142 -30.29 -32.87 28.15
C ILE A 142 -30.42 -33.96 29.24
N PHE A 143 -29.30 -34.40 29.83
CA PHE A 143 -29.28 -35.48 30.82
C PHE A 143 -29.51 -35.10 32.29
N THR A 144 -29.25 -33.87 32.73
CA THR A 144 -29.53 -33.46 34.14
C THR A 144 -30.84 -32.67 34.28
N HIS A 145 -31.45 -32.27 33.16
CA HIS A 145 -32.63 -31.42 33.10
C HIS A 145 -32.46 -30.03 33.75
N ASP A 146 -31.23 -29.55 33.96
CA ASP A 146 -30.98 -28.18 34.42
C ASP A 146 -30.91 -27.19 33.26
N SER A 147 -31.41 -25.96 33.45
CA SER A 147 -31.18 -24.84 32.55
C SER A 147 -30.43 -23.68 33.20
N GLN A 148 -29.57 -23.03 32.43
CA GLN A 148 -28.72 -21.91 32.85
C GLN A 148 -28.81 -20.77 31.84
N TRP A 149 -28.98 -19.54 32.32
CA TRP A 149 -29.00 -18.34 31.47
C TRP A 149 -27.63 -17.94 30.90
N LEU A 150 -26.57 -18.64 31.32
CA LEU A 150 -25.20 -18.45 30.86
C LEU A 150 -24.55 -19.81 30.62
N PRO A 151 -23.56 -19.91 29.71
CA PRO A 151 -22.89 -21.17 29.43
C PRO A 151 -22.08 -21.65 30.66
N PRO A 152 -22.15 -22.94 31.04
CA PRO A 152 -21.35 -23.55 32.12
C PRO A 152 -19.85 -23.32 31.93
N GLU A 153 -19.04 -23.42 33.00
CA GLU A 153 -17.57 -23.21 32.90
C GLU A 153 -16.88 -24.21 31.95
N SER A 154 -17.30 -25.47 31.92
CA SER A 154 -16.84 -26.46 30.94
C SER A 154 -17.26 -26.14 29.49
N TYR A 155 -18.26 -25.28 29.31
CA TYR A 155 -18.71 -24.75 28.03
C TYR A 155 -17.97 -23.45 27.67
N GLN A 156 -17.56 -22.66 28.67
CA GLN A 156 -16.72 -21.48 28.50
C GLN A 156 -15.35 -21.83 27.92
N GLU A 157 -14.81 -23.03 28.14
CA GLU A 157 -13.60 -23.52 27.45
C GLU A 157 -13.69 -23.52 25.91
N PHE A 158 -14.91 -23.59 25.34
CA PHE A 158 -15.13 -23.46 23.89
C PHE A 158 -15.33 -22.00 23.44
N LEU A 159 -15.50 -21.10 24.41
CA LEU A 159 -15.52 -19.65 24.25
C LEU A 159 -14.17 -19.00 24.62
N VAL A 160 -13.17 -19.78 25.05
CA VAL A 160 -11.76 -19.34 25.11
C VAL A 160 -11.10 -19.60 23.76
N CYS A 161 -10.34 -18.63 23.28
CA CYS A 161 -9.52 -18.82 22.08
C CYS A 161 -8.39 -19.82 22.35
N LYS A 162 -8.34 -20.92 21.58
CA LYS A 162 -7.35 -22.01 21.77
C LYS A 162 -6.04 -21.80 21.01
N TRP A 163 -5.83 -20.59 20.51
CA TRP A 163 -4.63 -20.22 19.77
C TRP A 163 -3.50 -19.88 20.76
N PRO A 164 -2.27 -20.41 20.60
CA PRO A 164 -1.14 -20.03 21.43
C PRO A 164 -0.98 -18.51 21.53
N GLU A 165 -0.72 -18.03 22.74
CA GLU A 165 -0.54 -16.61 23.08
C GLU A 165 -1.80 -15.71 22.96
N CYS A 166 -2.95 -16.24 22.52
CA CYS A 166 -4.21 -15.50 22.61
C CYS A 166 -4.94 -15.72 23.93
N SER A 167 -5.40 -14.63 24.54
CA SER A 167 -6.18 -14.62 25.79
C SER A 167 -7.63 -14.15 25.59
N PHE A 168 -8.13 -14.11 24.35
CA PHE A 168 -9.49 -13.70 24.07
C PHE A 168 -10.52 -14.74 24.54
N ILE A 169 -11.56 -14.26 25.21
CA ILE A 169 -12.69 -15.06 25.66
C ILE A 169 -13.98 -14.39 25.19
N ALA A 170 -14.72 -15.08 24.34
CA ALA A 170 -16.00 -14.64 23.80
C ALA A 170 -17.15 -14.82 24.80
N LYS A 171 -18.26 -14.11 24.60
CA LYS A 171 -19.51 -14.32 25.36
C LYS A 171 -20.50 -15.19 24.58
N THR A 172 -20.35 -15.27 23.26
CA THR A 172 -21.14 -16.15 22.37
C THR A 172 -20.21 -16.87 21.39
N ILE A 173 -20.60 -18.04 20.87
CA ILE A 173 -19.78 -18.68 19.82
C ILE A 173 -19.76 -17.86 18.52
N HIS A 174 -20.72 -16.97 18.29
CA HIS A 174 -20.63 -16.03 17.16
C HIS A 174 -19.40 -15.14 17.31
N GLU A 175 -19.22 -14.53 18.49
CA GLU A 175 -18.03 -13.73 18.82
C GLU A 175 -16.72 -14.54 18.77
N ILE A 176 -16.67 -15.82 19.21
CA ILE A 176 -15.41 -16.60 19.08
C ILE A 176 -15.10 -16.91 17.61
N HIS A 177 -16.11 -17.25 16.79
CA HIS A 177 -15.91 -17.51 15.36
C HIS A 177 -15.54 -16.23 14.59
N GLU A 178 -16.11 -15.08 14.97
CA GLU A 178 -15.75 -13.79 14.41
C GLU A 178 -14.33 -13.36 14.83
N HIS A 179 -13.96 -13.56 16.10
CA HIS A 179 -12.57 -13.40 16.58
C HIS A 179 -11.60 -14.32 15.84
N TYR A 180 -11.94 -15.60 15.63
CA TYR A 180 -11.13 -16.52 14.82
C TYR A 180 -10.97 -16.02 13.37
N ARG A 181 -12.03 -15.47 12.75
CA ARG A 181 -11.96 -14.91 11.38
C ARG A 181 -11.16 -13.61 11.26
N THR A 182 -11.02 -12.84 12.34
CA THR A 182 -10.49 -11.46 12.33
C THR A 182 -9.09 -11.36 12.92
N MET A 183 -8.88 -11.83 14.15
CA MET A 183 -7.59 -11.78 14.87
C MET A 183 -6.68 -12.97 14.56
N HIS A 184 -7.23 -14.00 13.95
CA HIS A 184 -6.68 -15.35 13.93
C HIS A 184 -6.71 -15.95 12.53
N ILE A 185 -6.12 -15.17 11.65
CA ILE A 185 -5.85 -15.52 10.28
C ILE A 185 -4.46 -16.17 10.25
N TRP A 186 -4.41 -17.48 10.05
CA TRP A 186 -3.17 -18.12 9.60
C TRP A 186 -3.29 -18.58 8.16
N TYR A 187 -2.18 -18.41 7.47
CA TYR A 187 -1.95 -19.02 6.17
C TYR A 187 -1.27 -20.35 6.44
N CYS A 188 -1.80 -21.44 5.86
CA CYS A 188 -1.13 -22.72 5.96
C CYS A 188 0.28 -22.57 5.33
N PRO A 189 1.39 -22.85 6.04
CA PRO A 189 2.74 -22.59 5.54
C PRO A 189 3.13 -23.45 4.33
N VAL A 190 2.30 -24.43 3.96
CA VAL A 190 2.50 -25.30 2.79
C VAL A 190 1.74 -24.79 1.56
N CYS A 191 0.44 -24.48 1.69
CA CYS A 191 -0.41 -24.11 0.54
C CYS A 191 -0.87 -22.65 0.51
N MET A 192 -0.52 -21.84 1.52
CA MET A 192 -0.86 -20.42 1.67
C MET A 192 -2.36 -20.07 1.59
N MET A 193 -3.26 -21.06 1.62
CA MET A 193 -4.69 -20.82 1.78
C MET A 193 -4.98 -20.19 3.14
N LYS A 194 -5.86 -19.19 3.13
CA LYS A 194 -6.39 -18.54 4.34
C LYS A 194 -7.34 -19.52 5.04
N VAL A 195 -6.90 -20.13 6.15
CA VAL A 195 -7.70 -21.14 6.86
C VAL A 195 -8.46 -20.48 8.02
N CYS A 196 -9.77 -20.31 7.85
CA CYS A 196 -10.68 -19.71 8.83
C CYS A 196 -11.57 -20.78 9.51
N THR A 197 -10.98 -21.86 10.03
CA THR A 197 -11.71 -23.01 10.61
C THR A 197 -11.61 -23.07 12.13
N SER A 198 -12.63 -23.66 12.78
CA SER A 198 -12.76 -23.76 14.25
C SER A 198 -11.86 -24.81 14.92
N THR A 199 -11.07 -25.57 14.15
CA THR A 199 -10.14 -26.60 14.65
C THR A 199 -8.69 -26.27 14.36
N PHE A 200 -7.85 -26.35 15.39
CA PHE A 200 -6.44 -25.97 15.40
C PHE A 200 -5.53 -27.22 15.39
N PRO A 201 -4.47 -27.32 14.55
CA PRO A 201 -4.19 -26.62 13.30
C PRO A 201 -4.21 -27.61 12.12
N THR A 202 -5.39 -27.95 11.59
CA THR A 202 -5.53 -28.89 10.45
C THR A 202 -6.04 -28.19 9.20
N CYS A 203 -5.20 -28.12 8.16
CA CYS A 203 -5.59 -27.54 6.87
C CYS A 203 -6.50 -28.52 6.10
N PRO A 204 -7.71 -28.12 5.65
CA PRO A 204 -8.62 -29.01 4.91
C PRO A 204 -8.00 -29.60 3.63
N MET A 205 -7.13 -28.84 2.96
CA MET A 205 -6.46 -29.23 1.72
C MET A 205 -5.22 -30.11 1.95
N CYS A 206 -4.51 -29.92 3.08
CA CYS A 206 -3.23 -30.59 3.37
C CYS A 206 -3.37 -31.70 4.42
N LYS A 207 -4.58 -32.26 4.59
CA LYS A 207 -4.98 -33.16 5.69
C LYS A 207 -4.05 -34.35 5.94
N ASN A 208 -3.30 -34.79 4.93
CA ASN A 208 -2.41 -35.97 5.00
C ASN A 208 -0.91 -35.64 5.09
N ILE A 209 -0.52 -34.35 5.18
CA ILE A 209 0.90 -33.93 5.01
C ILE A 209 1.54 -33.40 6.31
N CYS A 210 0.77 -32.92 7.29
CA CYS A 210 1.32 -32.28 8.49
C CYS A 210 1.07 -33.10 9.78
N SER A 211 2.10 -33.79 10.28
CA SER A 211 2.13 -34.44 11.60
C SER A 211 2.70 -33.51 12.68
N HIS A 212 1.83 -32.78 13.37
CA HIS A 212 2.19 -31.94 14.52
C HIS A 212 1.65 -32.48 15.85
N ASN A 213 2.41 -32.31 16.93
CA ASN A 213 1.92 -32.58 18.29
C ASN A 213 1.06 -31.40 18.79
N ALA A 214 -0.19 -31.68 19.16
CA ALA A 214 -1.23 -30.68 19.45
C ALA A 214 -0.99 -29.82 20.71
N VAL A 215 0.02 -30.11 21.53
CA VAL A 215 0.31 -29.38 22.77
C VAL A 215 1.48 -28.38 22.65
N THR A 216 2.45 -28.63 21.76
CA THR A 216 3.72 -27.87 21.72
C THR A 216 4.09 -27.27 20.37
N GLY A 217 3.43 -27.67 19.27
CA GLY A 217 3.66 -27.09 17.94
C GLY A 217 4.96 -27.49 17.24
N GLU A 218 5.81 -28.32 17.84
CA GLU A 218 7.00 -28.86 17.16
C GLU A 218 6.64 -29.96 16.14
N ILE A 219 7.50 -30.10 15.11
CA ILE A 219 7.43 -31.16 14.09
C ILE A 219 8.07 -32.43 14.66
N LEU A 220 7.34 -33.55 14.61
CA LEU A 220 7.87 -34.84 15.06
C LEU A 220 8.73 -35.49 13.96
N GLY A 221 10.06 -35.43 14.16
CA GLY A 221 10.95 -36.48 13.66
C GLY A 221 10.85 -37.74 14.53
N PRO A 222 11.43 -38.88 14.11
CA PRO A 222 11.27 -40.16 14.80
C PRO A 222 11.84 -40.16 16.22
N SER A 223 11.29 -41.08 17.02
CA SER A 223 11.46 -41.19 18.46
C SER A 223 12.87 -41.57 18.91
N GLU A 224 13.58 -40.60 19.47
CA GLU A 224 14.32 -40.79 20.72
C GLU A 224 14.46 -39.41 21.39
N THR A 225 14.05 -39.28 22.65
CA THR A 225 14.01 -37.95 23.26
C THR A 225 15.45 -37.43 23.45
N GLN A 226 15.68 -36.15 23.15
CA GLN A 226 16.99 -35.54 23.40
C GLN A 226 17.42 -35.63 24.87
N LEU A 227 16.44 -35.79 25.78
CA LEU A 227 16.64 -36.05 27.20
C LEU A 227 17.20 -37.46 27.44
N GLN A 228 16.66 -38.52 26.80
CA GLN A 228 17.21 -39.88 26.88
C GLN A 228 18.65 -39.96 26.34
N VAL A 229 18.96 -39.35 25.21
CA VAL A 229 20.33 -39.36 24.66
C VAL A 229 21.30 -38.56 25.55
N MET A 230 20.87 -37.44 26.13
CA MET A 230 21.69 -36.71 27.11
C MET A 230 21.84 -37.47 28.43
N GLN A 231 20.80 -38.18 28.89
CA GLN A 231 20.86 -39.05 30.05
C GLN A 231 21.73 -40.30 29.79
N GLN A 232 21.72 -40.87 28.58
CA GLN A 232 22.62 -41.96 28.18
C GLN A 232 24.07 -41.46 28.09
N ALA A 233 24.33 -40.27 27.54
CA ALA A 233 25.67 -39.69 27.51
C ALA A 233 26.17 -39.25 28.91
N GLN A 234 25.27 -38.81 29.80
CA GLN A 234 25.61 -38.56 31.21
C GLN A 234 25.85 -39.87 31.96
N LYS A 235 24.98 -40.88 31.83
CA LYS A 235 25.19 -42.22 32.38
C LYS A 235 26.48 -42.86 31.85
N ALA A 236 26.81 -42.70 30.57
CA ALA A 236 28.06 -43.17 30.00
C ALA A 236 29.28 -42.43 30.58
N LYS A 237 29.18 -41.12 30.84
CA LYS A 237 30.22 -40.35 31.55
C LYS A 237 30.36 -40.74 33.01
N GLU A 238 29.25 -40.95 33.71
CA GLU A 238 29.22 -41.36 35.13
C GLU A 238 29.71 -42.81 35.28
N GLU A 239 29.34 -43.69 34.37
CA GLU A 239 29.83 -45.06 34.26
C GLU A 239 31.33 -45.08 33.91
N LEU A 240 31.80 -44.23 32.98
CA LEU A 240 33.23 -44.08 32.70
C LEU A 240 33.99 -43.50 33.90
N ARG A 241 33.35 -42.63 34.70
CA ARG A 241 33.92 -42.11 35.96
C ARG A 241 33.99 -43.23 37.02
N ARG A 242 32.92 -44.02 37.15
CA ARG A 242 32.84 -45.20 38.02
C ARG A 242 33.91 -46.24 37.63
N GLN A 243 34.10 -46.50 36.34
CA GLN A 243 35.13 -47.42 35.85
C GLN A 243 36.56 -46.87 36.04
N ARG A 244 36.76 -45.54 35.91
CA ARG A 244 38.03 -44.88 36.31
C ARG A 244 38.26 -45.01 37.81
N GLU A 245 37.22 -44.88 38.63
CA GLU A 245 37.28 -45.05 40.10
C GLU A 245 37.50 -46.53 40.49
N GLU A 246 36.87 -47.50 39.83
CA GLU A 246 37.04 -48.94 40.05
C GLU A 246 38.43 -49.43 39.64
N ALA A 247 38.93 -49.02 38.46
CA ALA A 247 40.31 -49.29 38.05
C ALA A 247 41.32 -48.63 39.00
N HIS A 248 41.02 -47.43 39.52
CA HIS A 248 41.83 -46.79 40.54
C HIS A 248 41.74 -47.52 41.90
N GLN A 249 40.59 -48.04 42.29
CA GLN A 249 40.43 -48.82 43.53
C GLN A 249 41.17 -50.16 43.46
N HIS A 250 41.11 -50.88 42.33
CA HIS A 250 41.94 -52.08 42.09
C HIS A 250 43.43 -51.74 42.17
N ARG A 251 43.86 -50.60 41.58
CA ARG A 251 45.23 -50.09 41.69
C ARG A 251 45.62 -49.71 43.13
N MET A 252 44.70 -49.20 43.95
CA MET A 252 44.95 -48.87 45.37
C MET A 252 45.01 -50.13 46.25
N GLN A 253 44.16 -51.12 46.01
CA GLN A 253 44.24 -52.43 46.70
C GLN A 253 45.60 -53.11 46.48
N TYR A 254 46.14 -53.02 45.25
CA TYR A 254 47.50 -53.47 44.94
C TYR A 254 48.58 -52.76 45.78
N TRP A 255 48.50 -51.43 45.95
CA TRP A 255 49.46 -50.68 46.77
C TRP A 255 49.34 -50.95 48.28
N VAL A 256 48.13 -51.20 48.80
CA VAL A 256 47.93 -51.61 50.20
C VAL A 256 48.53 -52.99 50.47
N VAL A 257 48.39 -53.94 49.54
CA VAL A 257 49.00 -55.27 49.65
C VAL A 257 50.53 -55.19 49.56
N LEU A 258 51.08 -54.29 48.73
CA LEU A 258 52.53 -54.04 48.64
C LEU A 258 53.11 -53.39 49.90
N ALA A 259 52.41 -52.42 50.50
CA ALA A 259 52.83 -51.79 51.75
C ALA A 259 52.93 -52.82 52.89
N GLY A 260 51.91 -53.69 53.02
CA GLY A 260 51.91 -54.78 54.01
C GLY A 260 52.97 -55.87 53.78
N GLN A 261 53.62 -55.92 52.61
CA GLN A 261 54.72 -56.84 52.32
C GLN A 261 56.11 -56.22 52.58
N GLN A 262 56.23 -54.90 52.70
CA GLN A 262 57.51 -54.25 53.05
C GLN A 262 57.79 -54.22 54.56
N GLU A 263 56.76 -54.32 55.42
CA GLU A 263 56.97 -54.38 56.88
C GLU A 263 57.52 -55.72 57.40
N ASN A 264 57.43 -56.80 56.60
CA ASN A 264 57.81 -58.15 57.04
C ASN A 264 59.22 -58.61 56.61
N SER A 265 60.08 -57.69 56.13
CA SER A 265 61.48 -58.04 55.87
C SER A 265 62.44 -56.86 55.98
N HIS A 266 63.02 -56.64 57.18
CA HIS A 266 64.47 -56.47 57.38
C HIS A 266 64.83 -56.31 58.86
N GLY A 267 65.34 -57.39 59.46
CA GLY A 267 66.11 -57.34 60.70
C GLY A 267 67.61 -57.38 60.38
N GLN A 268 68.34 -56.34 60.80
CA GLN A 268 69.80 -56.19 60.79
C GLN A 268 70.53 -56.06 59.44
N ALA A 269 71.40 -55.05 59.37
CA ALA A 269 72.30 -54.74 58.26
C ALA A 269 73.75 -55.03 58.62
N PRO A 270 74.66 -55.03 57.63
CA PRO A 270 75.98 -54.44 57.85
C PRO A 270 76.28 -53.26 56.92
N LYS A 271 77.07 -52.33 57.45
CA LYS A 271 77.44 -51.04 56.83
C LYS A 271 78.54 -51.20 55.78
N LYS A 272 78.54 -50.36 54.75
CA LYS A 272 79.74 -49.60 54.32
C LYS A 272 79.37 -48.34 53.52
N LYS A 273 80.27 -47.35 53.54
CA LYS A 273 80.07 -45.95 53.10
C LYS A 273 80.78 -45.64 51.77
N ARG A 274 80.49 -44.44 51.25
CA ARG A 274 81.27 -43.62 50.26
C ARG A 274 81.12 -44.02 48.79
N ALA A 275 81.29 -43.11 47.82
CA ALA A 275 81.12 -41.64 47.81
C ALA A 275 81.13 -41.13 46.34
N LEU A 276 80.67 -39.90 46.15
CA LEU A 276 80.70 -39.08 44.93
C LEU A 276 81.98 -39.18 44.09
N GLY A 277 81.83 -39.17 42.75
CA GLY A 277 82.89 -38.91 41.77
C GLY A 277 82.30 -38.47 40.42
N PHE A 278 82.75 -37.33 39.89
CA PHE A 278 82.25 -36.71 38.66
C PHE A 278 82.90 -37.30 37.39
N GLY A 279 82.21 -37.22 36.24
CA GLY A 279 82.80 -37.54 34.92
C GLY A 279 81.91 -37.27 33.70
N LYS A 280 82.29 -36.25 32.92
CA LYS A 280 82.08 -36.04 31.47
C LYS A 280 83.47 -35.67 30.89
N PRO A 281 83.77 -35.62 29.56
CA PRO A 281 82.85 -35.48 28.41
C PRO A 281 83.27 -36.24 27.10
N ASN A 282 82.61 -35.88 25.97
CA ASN A 282 83.00 -36.05 24.55
C ASN A 282 83.01 -37.49 23.95
N GLY A 283 82.74 -37.71 22.66
CA GLY A 283 82.21 -36.83 21.60
C GLY A 283 82.48 -37.38 20.18
N ALA A 284 81.61 -37.12 19.19
CA ALA A 284 81.89 -37.21 17.74
C ALA A 284 80.71 -36.62 16.91
N THR A 285 81.05 -35.96 15.79
CA THR A 285 80.12 -35.37 14.79
C THR A 285 80.58 -35.79 13.37
N PRO A 286 80.25 -35.09 12.26
CA PRO A 286 79.03 -35.29 11.46
C PRO A 286 79.33 -35.63 9.97
N LEU A 287 78.29 -35.88 9.15
CA LEU A 287 78.37 -35.72 7.68
C LEU A 287 77.00 -35.47 7.03
N VAL A 288 77.00 -35.16 5.73
CA VAL A 288 76.34 -33.93 5.21
C VAL A 288 75.92 -34.04 3.72
N SER A 289 74.74 -33.49 3.38
CA SER A 289 74.28 -33.09 2.01
C SER A 289 74.01 -34.23 0.98
N ASN A 290 73.26 -34.06 -0.14
CA ASN A 290 72.60 -32.88 -0.74
C ASN A 290 71.45 -33.24 -1.73
N THR A 291 70.55 -32.29 -1.99
CA THR A 291 69.74 -32.04 -3.24
C THR A 291 68.97 -33.15 -3.99
N SER A 292 67.64 -33.01 -4.12
CA SER A 292 66.96 -32.51 -5.36
C SER A 292 65.41 -32.53 -5.27
N THR A 293 64.74 -31.51 -5.81
CA THR A 293 63.28 -31.41 -6.10
C THR A 293 63.08 -31.21 -7.63
N PRO A 294 61.85 -31.14 -8.20
CA PRO A 294 60.48 -31.41 -7.69
C PRO A 294 59.67 -32.39 -8.57
N THR A 295 58.48 -32.84 -8.11
CA THR A 295 57.13 -32.68 -8.76
C THR A 295 56.05 -33.60 -8.16
N GLU A 296 54.80 -33.09 -8.15
CA GLU A 296 53.49 -33.78 -8.03
C GLU A 296 53.05 -34.36 -6.67
N ASP A 297 51.99 -33.75 -6.11
CA ASP A 297 51.11 -34.30 -5.07
C ASP A 297 50.43 -35.58 -5.57
N PRO A 298 50.36 -36.64 -4.74
CA PRO A 298 49.10 -36.85 -4.02
C PRO A 298 49.25 -37.26 -2.54
N ASP A 299 48.11 -37.31 -1.87
CA ASP A 299 47.87 -37.91 -0.55
C ASP A 299 48.47 -37.22 0.70
N ALA A 300 47.62 -36.42 1.33
CA ALA A 300 47.69 -36.06 2.76
C ALA A 300 47.41 -37.27 3.69
N THR A 301 47.92 -38.45 3.35
CA THR A 301 47.76 -39.74 4.05
C THR A 301 49.08 -40.23 4.68
N ALA A 302 50.12 -39.37 4.67
CA ALA A 302 51.49 -39.71 5.08
C ALA A 302 51.89 -39.27 6.52
N LEU A 303 50.95 -38.79 7.35
CA LEU A 303 51.24 -38.23 8.68
C LEU A 303 50.61 -38.99 9.88
N ALA A 304 50.11 -40.20 9.67
CA ALA A 304 49.41 -40.98 10.71
C ALA A 304 49.99 -42.38 11.03
N HIS A 305 50.96 -42.90 10.25
CA HIS A 305 51.38 -44.31 10.28
C HIS A 305 52.43 -44.70 11.36
N LEU A 306 52.41 -44.08 12.55
CA LEU A 306 53.37 -44.37 13.63
C LEU A 306 52.78 -44.44 15.06
N LYS A 307 51.45 -44.61 15.24
CA LYS A 307 50.81 -44.58 16.58
C LYS A 307 49.82 -45.68 16.97
N ASP A 308 49.59 -46.68 16.13
CA ASP A 308 48.95 -47.94 16.55
C ASP A 308 49.84 -49.10 16.09
N LEU A 309 50.58 -49.70 17.04
CA LEU A 309 51.29 -50.96 16.80
C LEU A 309 50.27 -52.09 16.73
N ASP A 310 50.31 -52.88 15.66
CA ASP A 310 49.49 -54.07 15.47
C ASP A 310 49.76 -55.11 16.59
N PRO A 311 48.71 -55.64 17.26
CA PRO A 311 48.83 -56.75 18.20
C PRO A 311 49.64 -57.96 17.69
N SER A 312 49.67 -58.21 16.37
CA SER A 312 50.47 -59.29 15.77
C SER A 312 51.98 -59.15 16.02
N VAL A 313 52.45 -57.92 16.25
CA VAL A 313 53.86 -57.57 16.51
C VAL A 313 54.21 -57.65 18.00
N MET A 314 53.21 -57.86 18.87
CA MET A 314 53.32 -57.75 20.34
C MET A 314 53.61 -59.08 21.05
N SER A 315 54.61 -59.84 20.57
CA SER A 315 55.06 -61.05 21.28
C SER A 315 55.56 -60.72 22.68
N ILE A 316 55.14 -61.49 23.69
CA ILE A 316 55.52 -61.32 25.09
C ILE A 316 56.96 -61.77 25.31
N GLU A 317 57.80 -60.91 25.89
CA GLU A 317 59.20 -61.21 26.25
C GLU A 317 59.34 -61.68 27.70
N TRP A 318 58.58 -61.09 28.62
CA TRP A 318 58.69 -61.37 30.05
C TRP A 318 57.34 -61.24 30.76
N LEU A 319 57.14 -62.02 31.82
CA LEU A 319 55.93 -62.07 32.66
C LEU A 319 56.32 -62.12 34.15
N SER A 320 55.60 -61.37 34.98
CA SER A 320 55.84 -61.29 36.44
C SER A 320 55.28 -62.49 37.22
N SER A 321 55.64 -62.59 38.51
CA SER A 321 55.29 -63.70 39.41
C SER A 321 53.79 -63.94 39.64
N TRP A 322 53.47 -65.20 39.90
CA TRP A 322 52.14 -65.81 39.84
C TRP A 322 51.32 -65.67 41.13
N HIS A 323 50.05 -65.26 41.05
CA HIS A 323 49.07 -65.53 42.11
C HIS A 323 48.44 -66.92 41.92
N ARG A 324 48.98 -67.94 42.60
CA ARG A 324 48.38 -69.29 42.66
C ARG A 324 47.08 -69.31 43.47
N LYS A 325 45.96 -68.88 42.88
CA LYS A 325 44.57 -69.26 43.29
C LYS A 325 43.52 -68.76 42.29
N ALA A 326 43.40 -69.42 41.14
CA ALA A 326 42.21 -69.38 40.29
C ALA A 326 42.06 -70.71 39.56
N LYS A 327 40.83 -71.23 39.49
CA LYS A 327 40.46 -72.48 38.79
C LYS A 327 39.61 -72.12 37.56
N GLN A 328 40.06 -71.10 36.81
CA GLN A 328 39.37 -70.42 35.71
C GLN A 328 40.40 -70.09 34.62
N ASP A 329 39.96 -70.05 33.35
CA ASP A 329 40.83 -69.85 32.17
C ASP A 329 41.51 -68.46 32.06
N ARG A 330 41.18 -67.52 32.96
CA ARG A 330 41.76 -66.17 33.00
C ARG A 330 42.69 -65.97 34.19
N MET A 331 43.84 -65.34 33.95
CA MET A 331 44.90 -65.11 34.93
C MET A 331 45.41 -63.66 34.84
N PHE A 332 45.53 -62.97 35.97
CA PHE A 332 46.06 -61.61 36.01
C PHE A 332 47.59 -61.59 36.11
N ALA A 333 48.27 -60.84 35.24
CA ALA A 333 49.73 -60.70 35.24
C ALA A 333 50.22 -59.36 34.68
N LYS A 334 51.50 -59.06 34.91
CA LYS A 334 52.23 -57.96 34.25
C LYS A 334 53.21 -58.55 33.24
N ALA A 335 53.15 -58.10 31.99
CA ALA A 335 54.00 -58.55 30.90
C ALA A 335 54.78 -57.40 30.26
N LEU A 336 56.05 -57.65 29.95
CA LEU A 336 56.83 -56.80 29.05
C LEU A 336 56.81 -57.44 27.66
N LEU A 337 56.51 -56.62 26.65
CA LEU A 337 56.39 -57.01 25.25
C LEU A 337 57.69 -56.69 24.53
N ARG A 338 57.98 -57.42 23.45
CA ARG A 338 59.28 -57.46 22.74
C ARG A 338 59.90 -56.12 22.33
N PHE A 339 59.09 -55.06 22.25
CA PHE A 339 59.55 -53.73 21.87
C PHE A 339 59.53 -52.73 23.03
N GLY A 340 59.43 -53.21 24.28
CA GLY A 340 59.46 -52.44 25.53
C GLY A 340 58.09 -52.02 26.09
N SER A 341 57.00 -52.32 25.39
CA SER A 341 55.63 -51.96 25.83
C SER A 341 55.22 -52.84 27.02
N LEU A 342 54.44 -52.29 27.95
CA LEU A 342 54.13 -52.92 29.22
C LEU A 342 52.62 -53.15 29.37
N TYR A 343 52.19 -54.41 29.42
CA TYR A 343 50.83 -54.82 29.71
C TYR A 343 50.67 -55.19 31.20
N VAL A 344 49.53 -54.84 31.80
CA VAL A 344 49.12 -55.22 33.16
C VAL A 344 47.63 -55.55 33.13
N GLY A 345 47.26 -56.82 33.25
CA GLY A 345 45.86 -57.21 33.09
C GLY A 345 45.63 -58.72 33.06
N ASP A 346 44.40 -59.07 32.69
CA ASP A 346 43.97 -60.44 32.47
C ASP A 346 44.56 -61.03 31.17
N PHE A 347 44.94 -62.30 31.25
CA PHE A 347 45.42 -63.16 30.17
C PHE A 347 44.59 -64.43 30.11
N HIS A 348 44.36 -64.94 28.91
CA HIS A 348 43.87 -66.30 28.72
C HIS A 348 45.02 -67.31 28.91
N ALA A 349 44.88 -68.22 29.88
CA ALA A 349 45.97 -69.04 30.42
C ALA A 349 46.68 -69.91 29.38
N ASN A 350 45.93 -70.46 28.41
CA ASN A 350 46.44 -71.42 27.43
C ASN A 350 47.07 -70.74 26.20
N THR A 351 46.46 -69.66 25.70
CA THR A 351 46.90 -68.95 24.48
C THR A 351 47.90 -67.84 24.77
N LYS A 352 48.11 -67.48 26.04
CA LYS A 352 48.93 -66.33 26.49
C LYS A 352 48.52 -65.01 25.82
N SER A 353 47.24 -64.89 25.45
CA SER A 353 46.70 -63.69 24.83
C SER A 353 46.06 -62.76 25.85
N PHE A 354 46.10 -61.44 25.61
CA PHE A 354 45.33 -60.46 26.39
C PHE A 354 43.83 -60.77 26.24
N ASP A 355 43.14 -61.01 27.35
CA ASP A 355 41.72 -61.36 27.38
C ASP A 355 41.13 -61.06 28.77
N GLY A 356 40.14 -60.17 28.85
CA GLY A 356 39.64 -59.60 30.11
C GLY A 356 40.03 -58.13 30.27
N LEU A 357 40.23 -57.63 31.49
CA LEU A 357 40.56 -56.23 31.75
C LEU A 357 42.08 -56.01 31.81
N GLY A 358 42.59 -54.98 31.14
CA GLY A 358 44.03 -54.68 31.12
C GLY A 358 44.42 -53.26 30.72
N GLU A 359 45.54 -52.82 31.30
CA GLU A 359 46.27 -51.59 31.02
C GLU A 359 47.51 -51.90 30.16
N LEU A 360 47.58 -51.38 28.94
CA LEU A 360 48.76 -51.44 28.07
C LEU A 360 49.40 -50.06 27.98
N ILE A 361 50.64 -49.94 28.41
CA ILE A 361 51.49 -48.75 28.22
C ILE A 361 52.43 -49.02 27.05
N TYR A 362 52.28 -48.25 25.99
CA TYR A 362 53.07 -48.34 24.77
C TYR A 362 54.42 -47.63 24.96
N THR A 363 55.47 -48.06 24.26
CA THR A 363 56.81 -47.42 24.35
C THR A 363 56.88 -45.98 23.86
N ASN A 364 55.96 -45.59 22.98
CA ASN A 364 55.79 -44.18 22.61
C ASN A 364 55.18 -43.33 23.74
N GLY A 365 54.90 -43.91 24.92
CA GLY A 365 54.26 -43.30 26.09
C GLY A 365 52.73 -43.32 26.06
N GLY A 366 52.11 -43.82 24.98
CA GLY A 366 50.66 -43.98 24.88
C GLY A 366 50.14 -45.03 25.86
N ARG A 367 48.84 -45.04 26.11
CA ARG A 367 48.22 -45.90 27.12
C ARG A 367 46.82 -46.33 26.69
N TYR A 368 46.54 -47.64 26.72
CA TYR A 368 45.19 -48.18 26.69
C TYR A 368 44.82 -48.72 28.07
N VAL A 369 43.59 -48.50 28.53
CA VAL A 369 43.00 -49.12 29.72
C VAL A 369 41.60 -49.57 29.36
N GLY A 370 41.35 -50.88 29.34
CA GLY A 370 40.05 -51.38 28.92
C GLY A 370 39.98 -52.90 28.84
N GLN A 371 38.93 -53.37 28.18
CA GLN A 371 38.72 -54.76 27.88
C GLN A 371 39.55 -55.19 26.66
N TRP A 372 39.99 -56.44 26.69
CA TRP A 372 40.77 -57.11 25.65
C TRP A 372 40.11 -58.44 25.32
N LYS A 373 40.27 -58.88 24.07
CA LYS A 373 39.91 -60.21 23.60
C LYS A 373 40.90 -60.61 22.52
N GLU A 374 41.52 -61.79 22.65
CA GLU A 374 42.44 -62.36 21.63
C GLU A 374 43.54 -61.37 21.18
N ASN A 375 44.19 -60.69 22.14
CA ASN A 375 45.17 -59.62 21.93
C ASN A 375 44.65 -58.31 21.33
N GLN A 376 43.36 -58.19 21.03
CA GLN A 376 42.77 -56.99 20.43
C GLN A 376 41.97 -56.17 21.46
N ARG A 377 41.93 -54.86 21.27
CA ARG A 377 41.05 -53.94 22.03
C ARG A 377 39.61 -54.30 21.70
N HIS A 378 38.82 -54.68 22.69
CA HIS A 378 37.45 -55.19 22.49
C HIS A 378 36.59 -54.82 23.69
N GLY A 379 35.28 -54.59 23.54
CA GLY A 379 34.43 -54.13 24.64
C GLY A 379 34.75 -52.69 25.04
N LYS A 380 34.71 -52.35 26.34
CA LYS A 380 34.89 -50.95 26.78
C LYS A 380 36.33 -50.60 27.10
N GLY A 381 36.82 -49.47 26.60
CA GLY A 381 38.19 -49.03 26.87
C GLY A 381 38.51 -47.57 26.52
N ILE A 382 39.58 -47.09 27.16
CA ILE A 382 40.13 -45.73 27.04
C ILE A 382 41.54 -45.83 26.46
N TYR A 383 41.77 -45.22 25.30
CA TYR A 383 43.09 -44.99 24.74
C TYR A 383 43.49 -43.52 24.91
N GLN A 384 44.71 -43.28 25.35
CA GLN A 384 45.33 -41.96 25.55
C GLN A 384 46.70 -41.96 24.86
N GLY A 385 46.84 -41.21 23.77
CA GLY A 385 48.11 -40.97 23.07
C GLY A 385 48.90 -39.82 23.70
N VAL A 386 50.22 -39.83 23.52
CA VAL A 386 51.14 -38.79 24.06
C VAL A 386 50.98 -37.39 23.45
N ASP A 387 50.25 -37.29 22.35
CA ASP A 387 49.87 -36.03 21.70
C ASP A 387 48.56 -35.44 22.26
N GLY A 388 47.95 -36.06 23.26
CA GLY A 388 46.65 -35.63 23.78
C GLY A 388 45.46 -36.18 23.00
N TYR A 389 45.68 -37.09 22.06
CA TYR A 389 44.61 -37.89 21.46
C TYR A 389 43.98 -38.80 22.54
N GLU A 390 42.68 -38.68 22.79
CA GLU A 390 41.96 -39.55 23.72
C GLU A 390 40.71 -40.14 23.06
N TYR A 391 40.57 -41.47 23.07
CA TYR A 391 39.32 -42.15 22.75
C TYR A 391 38.83 -42.93 23.98
N ALA A 392 37.60 -42.69 24.41
CA ALA A 392 36.94 -43.46 25.48
C ALA A 392 35.57 -43.94 24.99
N GLY A 393 35.39 -45.25 24.82
CA GLY A 393 34.17 -45.81 24.24
C GLY A 393 34.22 -47.32 24.08
N ASP A 394 33.30 -47.83 23.27
CA ASP A 394 33.29 -49.24 22.88
C ASP A 394 34.33 -49.52 21.77
N TRP A 395 34.85 -50.73 21.75
CA TRP A 395 35.84 -51.23 20.80
C TRP A 395 35.37 -52.58 20.29
N VAL A 396 35.58 -52.83 19.00
CA VAL A 396 35.42 -54.16 18.40
C VAL A 396 36.67 -54.40 17.55
N ASP A 397 37.37 -55.48 17.91
CA ASP A 397 38.48 -56.07 17.15
C ASP A 397 39.52 -55.02 16.74
N GLY A 398 40.04 -54.32 17.75
CA GLY A 398 41.06 -53.28 17.60
C GLY A 398 40.55 -51.92 17.14
N THR A 399 39.33 -51.85 16.59
CA THR A 399 38.71 -50.64 16.01
C THR A 399 37.71 -49.97 16.96
N LYS A 400 37.50 -48.66 16.80
CA LYS A 400 36.47 -47.90 17.54
C LYS A 400 35.09 -48.32 17.04
N HIS A 401 34.18 -48.63 17.95
CA HIS A 401 32.82 -49.05 17.60
C HIS A 401 31.82 -48.51 18.64
N GLY A 402 30.52 -48.78 18.48
CA GLY A 402 29.51 -48.50 19.50
C GLY A 402 29.44 -47.02 19.88
N VAL A 403 29.33 -46.68 21.17
CA VAL A 403 29.28 -45.29 21.64
C VAL A 403 30.63 -44.88 22.22
N GLY A 404 31.14 -43.72 21.79
CA GLY A 404 32.42 -43.22 22.24
C GLY A 404 32.57 -41.70 22.28
N ILE A 405 33.64 -41.28 22.94
CA ILE A 405 34.14 -39.92 23.03
C ILE A 405 35.53 -39.91 22.41
N LEU A 406 35.71 -39.23 21.29
CA LEU A 406 37.03 -38.95 20.70
C LEU A 406 37.39 -37.50 20.98
N THR A 407 38.63 -37.25 21.38
CA THR A 407 39.26 -35.93 21.51
C THR A 407 40.57 -35.99 20.74
N LEU A 408 40.78 -35.06 19.81
CA LEU A 408 41.98 -34.99 18.98
C LEU A 408 42.98 -33.97 19.57
N PRO A 409 44.30 -34.09 19.29
CA PRO A 409 45.32 -33.12 19.70
C PRO A 409 45.02 -31.67 19.31
N SER A 410 44.29 -31.48 18.20
CA SER A 410 43.82 -30.18 17.71
C SER A 410 42.74 -29.51 18.58
N GLY A 411 42.20 -30.20 19.59
CA GLY A 411 41.08 -29.75 20.41
C GLY A 411 39.70 -30.12 19.85
N GLU A 412 39.64 -30.74 18.66
CA GLU A 412 38.39 -31.28 18.13
C GLU A 412 37.87 -32.43 19.01
N ARG A 413 36.55 -32.53 19.13
CA ARG A 413 35.91 -33.52 20.00
C ARG A 413 34.61 -34.06 19.40
N PHE A 414 34.54 -35.38 19.24
CA PHE A 414 33.32 -36.09 18.87
C PHE A 414 32.76 -36.86 20.07
N VAL A 415 31.44 -36.89 20.22
CA VAL A 415 30.70 -37.70 21.19
C VAL A 415 29.51 -38.33 20.48
N GLY A 416 29.50 -39.64 20.27
CA GLY A 416 28.45 -40.28 19.48
C GLY A 416 28.79 -41.71 19.08
N HIS A 417 28.11 -42.20 18.05
CA HIS A 417 28.32 -43.54 17.52
C HIS A 417 29.54 -43.64 16.59
N PHE A 418 30.20 -44.79 16.66
CA PHE A 418 31.32 -45.19 15.82
C PHE A 418 31.02 -46.51 15.12
N GLU A 419 31.40 -46.61 13.86
CA GLU A 419 31.40 -47.86 13.10
C GLU A 419 32.74 -47.97 12.35
N SER A 420 33.42 -49.10 12.51
CA SER A 420 34.71 -49.41 11.87
C SER A 420 35.73 -48.25 11.94
N GLY A 421 35.86 -47.63 13.11
CA GLY A 421 36.77 -46.50 13.34
C GLY A 421 36.25 -45.11 12.97
N LYS A 422 35.15 -45.00 12.21
CA LYS A 422 34.59 -43.74 11.67
C LYS A 422 33.40 -43.24 12.48
N PHE A 423 33.07 -41.95 12.42
CA PHE A 423 31.80 -41.44 12.94
C PHE A 423 30.64 -41.95 12.08
N HIS A 424 29.66 -42.56 12.74
CA HIS A 424 28.43 -43.09 12.14
C HIS A 424 27.24 -42.76 13.04
N GLY A 425 26.00 -42.92 12.56
CA GLY A 425 24.81 -42.85 13.39
C GLY A 425 24.59 -41.45 13.96
N THR A 426 24.23 -41.32 15.24
CA THR A 426 24.03 -40.00 15.86
C THR A 426 25.25 -39.55 16.67
N GLY A 427 25.54 -38.25 16.65
CA GLY A 427 26.67 -37.70 17.39
C GLY A 427 26.65 -36.18 17.57
N VAL A 428 27.60 -35.72 18.36
CA VAL A 428 27.92 -34.31 18.62
C VAL A 428 29.40 -34.10 18.31
N PHE A 429 29.69 -33.35 17.25
CA PHE A 429 31.04 -32.89 16.91
C PHE A 429 31.23 -31.45 17.37
N CYS A 430 32.36 -31.18 18.03
CA CYS A 430 32.87 -29.86 18.36
C CYS A 430 34.18 -29.68 17.60
N ALA A 431 34.24 -28.73 16.67
CA ALA A 431 35.46 -28.38 15.95
C ALA A 431 36.42 -27.59 16.86
N ALA A 432 37.71 -27.51 16.47
CA ALA A 432 38.74 -26.79 17.23
C ALA A 432 38.46 -25.30 17.36
N ASN A 433 37.80 -24.70 16.35
CA ASN A 433 37.34 -23.31 16.38
C ASN A 433 36.15 -23.07 17.34
N GLY A 434 35.59 -24.12 17.94
CA GLY A 434 34.43 -24.09 18.84
C GLY A 434 33.07 -24.30 18.17
N ASP A 435 33.00 -24.43 16.84
CA ASP A 435 31.77 -24.72 16.11
C ASP A 435 31.22 -26.11 16.50
N ARG A 436 29.90 -26.26 16.48
CA ARG A 436 29.21 -27.46 16.98
C ARG A 436 28.19 -27.98 16.00
N TYR A 437 28.31 -29.26 15.65
CA TYR A 437 27.27 -30.01 14.96
C TYR A 437 26.69 -31.07 15.90
N LYS A 438 25.36 -31.20 15.94
CA LYS A 438 24.63 -32.29 16.61
C LYS A 438 23.64 -32.89 15.63
N GLY A 439 23.82 -34.13 15.22
CA GLY A 439 22.99 -34.73 14.19
C GLY A 439 23.46 -36.12 13.77
N GLN A 440 23.03 -36.53 12.58
CA GLN A 440 23.42 -37.79 11.96
C GLN A 440 24.75 -37.65 11.20
N PHE A 441 25.53 -38.73 11.18
CA PHE A 441 26.83 -38.89 10.52
C PHE A 441 26.88 -40.19 9.72
N GLN A 442 27.60 -40.16 8.61
CA GLN A 442 27.98 -41.33 7.82
C GLN A 442 29.42 -41.13 7.34
N ASP A 443 30.28 -42.13 7.54
CA ASP A 443 31.69 -42.11 7.09
C ASP A 443 32.46 -40.83 7.47
N ASN A 444 32.39 -40.42 8.74
CA ASN A 444 32.94 -39.17 9.31
C ASN A 444 32.23 -37.87 8.87
N ARG A 445 31.31 -37.90 7.90
CA ARG A 445 30.64 -36.70 7.37
C ARG A 445 29.24 -36.51 7.96
N PRO A 446 28.79 -35.27 8.19
CA PRO A 446 27.39 -34.99 8.50
C PRO A 446 26.48 -35.43 7.35
N ASN A 447 25.57 -36.37 7.63
CA ASN A 447 24.63 -36.89 6.63
C ASN A 447 23.32 -37.29 7.32
N GLY A 448 22.19 -36.81 6.81
CA GLY A 448 20.90 -36.88 7.47
C GLY A 448 20.57 -35.59 8.23
N PHE A 449 19.72 -35.67 9.27
CA PHE A 449 19.20 -34.50 9.96
C PHE A 449 20.16 -34.00 11.06
N GLY A 450 20.37 -32.69 11.14
CA GLY A 450 21.33 -32.10 12.06
C GLY A 450 21.02 -30.66 12.49
N LYS A 451 21.66 -30.26 13.59
CA LYS A 451 21.69 -28.91 14.15
C LYS A 451 23.15 -28.45 14.21
N PHE A 452 23.52 -27.50 13.37
CA PHE A 452 24.81 -26.84 13.37
C PHE A 452 24.71 -25.48 14.08
N LYS A 453 25.72 -25.12 14.86
CA LYS A 453 25.87 -23.84 15.54
C LYS A 453 27.32 -23.39 15.44
N LYS A 454 27.57 -22.25 14.78
CA LYS A 454 28.87 -21.60 14.78
C LYS A 454 29.12 -20.84 16.09
N VAL A 455 30.38 -20.58 16.41
CA VAL A 455 30.77 -19.65 17.48
C VAL A 455 30.32 -18.22 17.17
N THR A 456 30.30 -17.83 15.89
CA THR A 456 29.81 -16.51 15.44
C THR A 456 28.36 -16.22 15.81
N GLY A 457 27.55 -17.27 16.07
CA GLY A 457 26.13 -17.16 16.39
C GLY A 457 25.21 -17.81 15.35
N ASP A 458 25.71 -18.06 14.12
CA ASP A 458 24.93 -18.71 13.06
C ASP A 458 24.45 -20.10 13.48
N ARG A 459 23.20 -20.42 13.15
CA ARG A 459 22.55 -21.70 13.48
C ARG A 459 21.82 -22.26 12.28
N TYR A 460 22.18 -23.46 11.87
CA TYR A 460 21.45 -24.22 10.85
C TYR A 460 20.76 -25.44 11.48
N ILE A 461 19.52 -25.71 11.09
CA ILE A 461 18.72 -26.86 11.53
C ILE A 461 18.03 -27.43 10.30
N GLY A 462 18.43 -28.61 9.85
CA GLY A 462 17.89 -29.19 8.62
C GLY A 462 18.58 -30.49 8.22
N ARG A 463 18.31 -30.92 6.99
CA ARG A 463 18.99 -32.08 6.40
C ARG A 463 20.32 -31.67 5.76
N THR A 464 21.31 -32.54 5.92
CA THR A 464 22.66 -32.43 5.35
C THR A 464 22.98 -33.69 4.53
N VAL A 465 23.82 -33.53 3.52
CA VAL A 465 24.42 -34.62 2.74
C VAL A 465 25.88 -34.24 2.51
N ASP A 466 26.81 -35.12 2.86
CA ASP A 466 28.27 -34.86 2.79
C ASP A 466 28.73 -33.55 3.48
N GLY A 467 28.07 -33.16 4.57
CA GLY A 467 28.35 -31.91 5.28
C GLY A 467 27.62 -30.68 4.74
N LEU A 468 27.07 -30.73 3.53
CA LEU A 468 26.38 -29.61 2.87
C LEU A 468 24.88 -29.61 3.20
N ALA A 469 24.29 -28.45 3.40
CA ALA A 469 22.85 -28.26 3.57
C ALA A 469 22.09 -28.68 2.29
N CYS A 470 21.09 -29.55 2.44
CA CYS A 470 20.35 -30.13 1.33
C CYS A 470 18.93 -30.54 1.75
N GLY A 471 17.92 -30.24 0.94
CA GLY A 471 16.51 -30.45 1.29
C GLY A 471 15.99 -29.36 2.23
N VAL A 472 15.02 -29.67 3.09
CA VAL A 472 14.39 -28.64 3.96
C VAL A 472 15.27 -28.30 5.16
N GLY A 473 15.48 -27.00 5.41
CA GLY A 473 16.27 -26.52 6.53
C GLY A 473 16.01 -25.05 6.89
N THR A 474 16.32 -24.71 8.14
CA THR A 474 16.27 -23.36 8.70
C THR A 474 17.67 -22.86 9.00
N LEU A 475 18.05 -21.69 8.46
CA LEU A 475 19.21 -20.92 8.90
C LEU A 475 18.72 -19.74 9.73
N SER A 476 19.43 -19.44 10.82
CA SER A 476 19.32 -18.19 11.57
C SER A 476 20.74 -17.64 11.74
N THR A 477 21.03 -16.49 11.14
CA THR A 477 22.36 -15.86 11.21
C THR A 477 22.54 -15.09 12.51
N ALA A 478 23.79 -14.78 12.86
CA ALA A 478 24.10 -13.89 13.98
C ALA A 478 23.47 -12.49 13.82
N ASP A 479 23.36 -12.00 12.58
CA ASP A 479 22.81 -10.68 12.24
C ASP A 479 21.27 -10.61 12.34
N GLY A 480 20.60 -11.75 12.61
CA GLY A 480 19.15 -11.84 12.74
C GLY A 480 18.39 -12.21 11.46
N GLU A 481 19.08 -12.53 10.37
CA GLU A 481 18.44 -13.07 9.16
C GLU A 481 17.97 -14.50 9.43
N VAL A 482 16.72 -14.83 9.09
CA VAL A 482 16.16 -16.18 9.24
C VAL A 482 15.61 -16.67 7.90
N TYR A 483 16.26 -17.68 7.32
CA TYR A 483 15.76 -18.40 6.15
C TYR A 483 15.15 -19.74 6.54
N LYS A 484 13.98 -20.08 5.99
CA LYS A 484 13.29 -21.37 6.15
C LYS A 484 12.86 -21.84 4.77
N GLY A 485 13.41 -22.94 4.27
CA GLY A 485 13.08 -23.40 2.93
C GLY A 485 13.94 -24.56 2.45
N HIS A 486 13.96 -24.77 1.15
CA HIS A 486 14.78 -25.77 0.49
C HIS A 486 16.24 -25.29 0.30
N TRP A 487 17.14 -26.26 0.33
CA TRP A 487 18.58 -26.08 0.19
C TRP A 487 19.12 -27.07 -0.84
N GLU A 488 20.12 -26.66 -1.59
CA GLU A 488 20.89 -27.51 -2.49
C GLU A 488 22.36 -27.08 -2.44
N LYS A 489 23.24 -27.96 -1.95
CA LYS A 489 24.71 -27.73 -1.86
C LYS A 489 25.04 -26.38 -1.22
N ASP A 490 24.53 -26.15 -0.01
CA ASP A 490 24.61 -24.89 0.77
C ASP A 490 23.94 -23.65 0.16
N PHE A 491 23.38 -23.71 -1.06
CA PHE A 491 22.58 -22.62 -1.59
C PHE A 491 21.11 -22.73 -1.22
N ARG A 492 20.49 -21.59 -0.92
CA ARG A 492 19.02 -21.44 -0.86
C ARG A 492 18.46 -21.77 -2.25
N HIS A 493 17.55 -22.73 -2.33
CA HIS A 493 17.00 -23.25 -3.59
C HIS A 493 15.50 -23.54 -3.41
N GLY A 494 14.72 -23.61 -4.48
CA GLY A 494 13.33 -24.06 -4.43
C GLY A 494 12.45 -23.10 -3.63
N SER A 495 11.42 -23.59 -2.95
CA SER A 495 10.54 -22.74 -2.14
C SER A 495 11.18 -22.38 -0.79
N GLY A 496 11.07 -21.12 -0.38
CA GLY A 496 11.57 -20.67 0.91
C GLY A 496 11.12 -19.27 1.31
N VAL A 497 11.09 -19.05 2.63
CA VAL A 497 10.77 -17.77 3.28
C VAL A 497 12.01 -17.24 3.99
N CYS A 498 12.32 -15.97 3.80
CA CYS A 498 13.43 -15.27 4.43
C CYS A 498 12.93 -14.02 5.15
N PHE A 499 13.28 -13.90 6.41
CA PHE A 499 13.10 -12.71 7.24
C PHE A 499 14.45 -12.01 7.34
N TYR A 500 14.54 -10.76 6.92
CA TYR A 500 15.77 -9.98 6.91
C TYR A 500 15.91 -9.13 8.18
N PRO A 501 17.14 -8.77 8.61
CA PRO A 501 17.38 -7.98 9.83
C PRO A 501 16.68 -6.62 9.86
N ASN A 502 16.44 -6.01 8.69
CA ASN A 502 15.72 -4.75 8.55
C ASN A 502 14.19 -4.87 8.73
N GLY A 503 13.65 -6.09 8.89
CA GLY A 503 12.22 -6.37 8.99
C GLY A 503 11.55 -6.69 7.64
N ALA A 504 12.27 -6.63 6.52
CA ALA A 504 11.74 -7.08 5.24
C ALA A 504 11.56 -8.61 5.21
N VAL A 505 10.62 -9.09 4.40
CA VAL A 505 10.30 -10.52 4.25
C VAL A 505 10.20 -10.87 2.77
N TYR A 506 10.86 -11.94 2.34
CA TYR A 506 10.64 -12.57 1.04
C TYR A 506 10.07 -13.98 1.23
N SER A 507 9.05 -14.34 0.45
CA SER A 507 8.44 -15.68 0.44
C SER A 507 8.19 -16.09 -1.00
N GLY A 508 8.96 -17.05 -1.53
CA GLY A 508 8.86 -17.42 -2.94
C GLY A 508 9.87 -18.47 -3.35
N SER A 509 10.15 -18.50 -4.65
CA SER A 509 11.10 -19.42 -5.27
C SER A 509 12.52 -18.84 -5.32
N TRP A 510 13.50 -19.73 -5.13
CA TRP A 510 14.92 -19.42 -5.01
C TRP A 510 15.74 -20.26 -5.99
N TRP A 511 16.75 -19.64 -6.59
CA TRP A 511 17.74 -20.32 -7.43
C TRP A 511 19.13 -19.85 -7.04
N ARG A 512 19.95 -20.78 -6.53
CA ARG A 512 21.35 -20.54 -6.10
C ARG A 512 21.51 -19.26 -5.26
N GLY A 513 20.70 -19.12 -4.21
CA GLY A 513 20.75 -17.98 -3.29
C GLY A 513 20.00 -16.71 -3.75
N ARG A 514 19.49 -16.65 -4.98
CA ARG A 514 18.76 -15.47 -5.52
C ARG A 514 17.27 -15.74 -5.66
N TRP A 515 16.45 -14.70 -5.52
CA TRP A 515 15.01 -14.77 -5.81
C TRP A 515 14.78 -15.02 -7.31
N SER A 516 13.93 -15.99 -7.64
CA SER A 516 13.72 -16.44 -9.02
C SER A 516 12.38 -17.15 -9.17
N GLY A 517 11.59 -16.79 -10.18
CA GLY A 517 10.20 -17.25 -10.33
C GLY A 517 9.24 -16.51 -9.40
N ASN A 518 8.08 -17.10 -9.14
CA ASN A 518 7.03 -16.44 -8.36
C ASN A 518 7.43 -16.22 -6.89
N GLY A 519 7.10 -15.04 -6.36
CA GLY A 519 7.33 -14.70 -4.96
C GLY A 519 6.53 -13.50 -4.46
N ILE A 520 6.56 -13.33 -3.15
CA ILE A 520 6.00 -12.21 -2.41
C ILE A 520 7.16 -11.55 -1.66
N TYR A 521 7.36 -10.25 -1.87
CA TYR A 521 8.27 -9.43 -1.10
C TYR A 521 7.49 -8.39 -0.30
N VAL A 522 7.86 -8.17 0.95
CA VAL A 522 7.36 -7.09 1.80
C VAL A 522 8.58 -6.37 2.34
N SER A 523 8.72 -5.09 2.03
CA SER A 523 9.81 -4.25 2.55
C SER A 523 9.59 -3.90 4.03
N SER A 524 10.64 -3.38 4.67
CA SER A 524 10.58 -2.78 6.01
C SER A 524 9.65 -1.58 6.12
N GLU A 525 9.35 -0.92 5.00
CA GLU A 525 8.50 0.28 4.90
C GLU A 525 7.03 -0.08 4.59
N GLY A 526 6.70 -1.36 4.43
CA GLY A 526 5.35 -1.85 4.14
C GLY A 526 5.02 -2.01 2.65
N ILE A 527 5.84 -1.44 1.73
CA ILE A 527 5.73 -1.68 0.28
C ILE A 527 5.78 -3.20 0.03
N LYS A 528 4.78 -3.73 -0.68
CA LYS A 528 4.60 -5.16 -0.95
C LYS A 528 4.55 -5.44 -2.44
N TYR A 529 5.32 -6.40 -2.92
CA TYR A 529 5.26 -6.90 -4.29
C TYR A 529 4.81 -8.37 -4.31
N VAL A 530 3.97 -8.72 -5.27
CA VAL A 530 3.52 -10.09 -5.55
C VAL A 530 3.65 -10.34 -7.05
N GLY A 531 4.56 -11.22 -7.47
CA GLY A 531 4.81 -11.44 -8.89
C GLY A 531 6.04 -12.29 -9.16
N GLU A 532 6.51 -12.26 -10.40
CA GLU A 532 7.70 -12.97 -10.84
C GLU A 532 9.00 -12.21 -10.47
N PHE A 533 10.06 -12.97 -10.22
CA PHE A 533 11.40 -12.46 -9.99
C PHE A 533 12.39 -13.12 -10.96
N SER A 534 13.39 -12.37 -11.42
CA SER A 534 14.50 -12.89 -12.21
C SER A 534 15.82 -12.28 -11.71
N LYS A 535 16.79 -13.16 -11.41
CA LYS A 535 18.12 -12.78 -10.89
C LYS A 535 18.07 -11.86 -9.65
N GLY A 536 17.04 -11.97 -8.80
CA GLY A 536 16.85 -11.13 -7.61
C GLY A 536 16.05 -9.84 -7.82
N LYS A 537 15.61 -9.51 -9.05
CA LYS A 537 14.81 -8.32 -9.35
C LYS A 537 13.39 -8.69 -9.78
N GLN A 538 12.42 -7.79 -9.57
CA GLN A 538 11.05 -7.94 -10.08
C GLN A 538 11.06 -8.10 -11.60
N HIS A 539 10.26 -9.02 -12.11
CA HIS A 539 10.17 -9.32 -13.54
C HIS A 539 8.77 -9.82 -13.91
N GLY A 540 8.51 -10.12 -15.19
CA GLY A 540 7.28 -10.77 -15.64
C GLY A 540 6.03 -10.02 -15.19
N LYS A 541 4.97 -10.76 -14.82
CA LYS A 541 3.75 -10.16 -14.27
C LYS A 541 3.90 -9.90 -12.78
N GLY A 542 3.41 -8.76 -12.31
CA GLY A 542 3.43 -8.45 -10.88
C GLY A 542 2.47 -7.35 -10.45
N LYS A 543 2.16 -7.38 -9.15
CA LYS A 543 1.33 -6.40 -8.45
C LYS A 543 2.13 -5.80 -7.30
N LEU A 544 2.32 -4.48 -7.35
CA LEU A 544 3.03 -3.67 -6.37
C LEU A 544 2.01 -2.85 -5.58
N PHE A 545 2.06 -2.96 -4.26
CA PHE A 545 1.31 -2.18 -3.30
C PHE A 545 2.29 -1.22 -2.63
N PHE A 546 2.03 0.07 -2.73
CA PHE A 546 2.85 1.12 -2.14
C PHE A 546 2.47 1.37 -0.68
N ASP A 547 3.33 2.06 0.06
CA ASP A 547 3.14 2.45 1.46
C ASP A 547 2.00 3.47 1.64
N ASN A 548 1.82 4.36 0.67
CA ASN A 548 0.67 5.27 0.58
C ASN A 548 -0.67 4.59 0.25
N GLY A 549 -0.68 3.27 0.02
CA GLY A 549 -1.86 2.48 -0.33
C GLY A 549 -2.14 2.35 -1.83
N ASP A 550 -1.39 3.04 -2.70
CA ASP A 550 -1.53 2.91 -4.16
C ASP A 550 -1.25 1.48 -4.62
N VAL A 551 -1.86 1.07 -5.73
CA VAL A 551 -1.66 -0.28 -6.30
C VAL A 551 -1.38 -0.21 -7.79
N PHE A 552 -0.21 -0.71 -8.18
CA PHE A 552 0.15 -0.98 -9.57
C PHE A 552 0.04 -2.48 -9.86
N ASP A 553 -0.52 -2.83 -11.02
CA ASP A 553 -0.73 -4.20 -11.50
C ASP A 553 -0.37 -4.26 -12.99
N GLY A 554 0.78 -4.85 -13.33
CA GLY A 554 1.37 -4.69 -14.65
C GLY A 554 2.53 -5.65 -14.92
N HIS A 555 3.43 -5.26 -15.82
CA HIS A 555 4.65 -6.02 -16.11
C HIS A 555 5.89 -5.28 -15.63
N PHE A 556 6.94 -6.05 -15.39
CA PHE A 556 8.21 -5.57 -14.84
C PHE A 556 9.39 -6.10 -15.63
N VAL A 557 10.38 -5.24 -15.89
CA VAL A 557 11.67 -5.61 -16.48
C VAL A 557 12.76 -5.11 -15.53
N HIS A 558 13.51 -6.05 -14.94
CA HIS A 558 14.65 -5.75 -14.05
C HIS A 558 14.37 -4.73 -12.92
N GLY A 559 13.18 -4.79 -12.30
CA GLY A 559 12.78 -3.88 -11.22
C GLY A 559 12.06 -2.60 -11.66
N VAL A 560 11.88 -2.40 -12.97
CA VAL A 560 11.22 -1.23 -13.56
C VAL A 560 9.86 -1.65 -14.12
N ALA A 561 8.82 -0.84 -13.92
CA ALA A 561 7.51 -1.11 -14.51
C ALA A 561 7.53 -0.74 -16.00
N GLU A 562 7.22 -1.72 -16.84
CA GLU A 562 7.22 -1.62 -18.30
C GLU A 562 6.09 -2.49 -18.86
N GLY A 563 5.43 -2.02 -19.92
CA GLY A 563 4.43 -2.82 -20.61
C GLY A 563 3.61 -2.03 -21.61
N SER A 564 3.26 -2.64 -22.73
CA SER A 564 2.45 -2.03 -23.77
C SER A 564 1.49 -3.01 -24.44
N GLY A 565 0.42 -2.49 -25.05
CA GLY A 565 -0.55 -3.31 -25.79
C GLY A 565 -1.26 -4.36 -24.92
N ARG A 566 -0.83 -5.63 -25.01
CA ARG A 566 -1.36 -6.74 -24.17
C ARG A 566 -0.78 -6.77 -22.75
N THR A 567 0.26 -5.99 -22.47
CA THR A 567 0.96 -5.95 -21.16
C THR A 567 0.78 -4.62 -20.42
N LYS A 568 -0.20 -3.80 -20.85
CA LYS A 568 -0.59 -2.53 -20.21
C LYS A 568 -0.77 -2.69 -18.69
N GLY A 569 -0.23 -1.74 -17.94
CA GLY A 569 -0.30 -1.69 -16.49
C GLY A 569 -1.51 -0.88 -15.99
N THR A 570 -2.13 -1.36 -14.93
CA THR A 570 -3.19 -0.67 -14.19
C THR A 570 -2.61 -0.04 -12.92
N TYR A 571 -2.81 1.25 -12.72
CA TYR A 571 -2.47 1.96 -11.48
C TYR A 571 -3.74 2.48 -10.82
N ARG A 572 -3.87 2.29 -9.51
CA ARG A 572 -4.99 2.75 -8.69
C ARG A 572 -4.44 3.67 -7.60
N PHE A 573 -4.89 4.91 -7.62
CA PHE A 573 -4.55 5.92 -6.63
C PHE A 573 -5.47 5.74 -5.41
N PHE A 574 -4.91 5.61 -4.22
CA PHE A 574 -5.65 5.38 -2.98
C PHE A 574 -6.39 6.65 -2.53
N ASP A 575 -5.66 7.75 -2.35
CA ASP A 575 -6.20 9.02 -1.83
C ASP A 575 -7.32 9.62 -2.71
N SER A 576 -7.12 9.59 -4.04
CA SER A 576 -8.09 10.14 -4.99
C SER A 576 -9.10 9.11 -5.50
N GLY A 577 -8.86 7.81 -5.28
CA GLY A 577 -9.60 6.69 -5.88
C GLY A 577 -9.49 6.58 -7.41
N ASN A 578 -8.73 7.46 -8.08
CA ASN A 578 -8.61 7.48 -9.53
C ASN A 578 -7.88 6.23 -10.04
N MET A 579 -8.03 5.93 -11.33
CA MET A 579 -7.42 4.75 -11.95
C MET A 579 -6.83 5.09 -13.33
N TYR A 580 -5.64 4.58 -13.62
CA TYR A 580 -5.03 4.60 -14.94
C TYR A 580 -4.86 3.17 -15.47
N ILE A 581 -5.11 2.97 -16.77
CA ILE A 581 -4.83 1.73 -17.50
C ILE A 581 -4.17 2.11 -18.82
N GLY A 582 -2.91 1.74 -19.04
CA GLY A 582 -2.18 2.18 -20.23
C GLY A 582 -0.78 1.61 -20.37
N ASP A 583 0.00 2.16 -21.29
CA ASP A 583 1.37 1.73 -21.52
C ASP A 583 2.32 2.36 -20.48
N TRP A 584 3.40 1.65 -20.16
CA TRP A 584 4.39 2.04 -19.16
C TRP A 584 5.80 1.86 -19.71
N VAL A 585 6.65 2.86 -19.45
CA VAL A 585 8.08 2.86 -19.80
C VAL A 585 8.83 3.52 -18.65
N ALA A 586 9.93 2.94 -18.19
CA ALA A 586 10.76 3.49 -17.11
C ALA A 586 9.98 3.83 -15.82
N SER A 587 8.98 3.01 -15.46
CA SER A 587 8.05 3.23 -14.34
C SER A 587 7.18 4.50 -14.44
N LYS A 588 7.05 5.10 -15.62
CA LYS A 588 6.17 6.24 -15.91
C LYS A 588 5.05 5.86 -16.87
N ARG A 589 3.91 6.56 -16.78
CA ARG A 589 2.83 6.44 -17.78
C ARG A 589 3.32 6.99 -19.12
N HIS A 590 3.13 6.20 -20.18
CA HIS A 590 3.59 6.52 -21.53
C HIS A 590 2.59 5.97 -22.57
N GLY A 591 2.83 6.22 -23.86
CA GLY A 591 2.04 5.63 -24.95
C GLY A 591 0.55 5.97 -24.84
N HIS A 592 -0.33 5.01 -25.11
CA HIS A 592 -1.78 5.23 -25.11
C HIS A 592 -2.45 4.64 -23.87
N GLY A 593 -3.07 5.48 -23.04
CA GLY A 593 -3.73 5.08 -21.81
C GLY A 593 -5.12 5.69 -21.60
N THR A 594 -5.85 5.12 -20.65
CA THR A 594 -7.12 5.61 -20.14
C THR A 594 -6.95 5.99 -18.67
N TYR A 595 -7.31 7.21 -18.31
CA TYR A 595 -7.34 7.71 -16.93
C TYR A 595 -8.79 7.97 -16.53
N THR A 596 -9.30 7.21 -15.56
CA THR A 596 -10.66 7.33 -15.03
C THR A 596 -10.64 8.05 -13.69
N PHE A 597 -11.45 9.10 -13.59
CA PHE A 597 -11.63 9.88 -12.36
C PHE A 597 -12.79 9.28 -11.54
N VAL A 598 -12.73 9.30 -10.20
CA VAL A 598 -13.82 8.82 -9.33
C VAL A 598 -15.16 9.51 -9.62
N GLY A 599 -15.12 10.79 -10.01
CA GLY A 599 -16.30 11.55 -10.40
C GLY A 599 -17.00 11.07 -11.68
N GLY A 600 -16.51 10.02 -12.35
CA GLY A 600 -17.10 9.43 -13.56
C GLY A 600 -16.57 9.99 -14.88
N SER A 601 -15.79 11.08 -14.85
CA SER A 601 -15.03 11.55 -16.01
C SER A 601 -13.94 10.56 -16.39
N SER A 602 -13.51 10.55 -17.65
CA SER A 602 -12.37 9.76 -18.12
C SER A 602 -11.65 10.45 -19.28
N TYR A 603 -10.32 10.38 -19.28
CA TYR A 603 -9.47 10.70 -20.41
C TYR A 603 -9.01 9.40 -21.08
N THR A 604 -8.90 9.37 -22.41
CA THR A 604 -8.27 8.28 -23.16
C THR A 604 -7.47 8.85 -24.32
N GLY A 605 -6.16 8.60 -24.35
CA GLY A 605 -5.27 9.18 -25.35
C GLY A 605 -3.80 9.01 -24.97
N ASN A 606 -2.97 9.90 -25.49
CA ASN A 606 -1.52 9.80 -25.41
C ASN A 606 -0.95 10.38 -24.08
N PHE A 607 0.08 9.70 -23.58
CA PHE A 607 0.85 10.06 -22.38
C PHE A 607 2.34 10.07 -22.70
N ASN A 608 3.05 11.03 -22.14
CA ASN A 608 4.50 11.16 -22.25
C ASN A 608 5.08 11.48 -20.86
N ASN A 609 5.82 10.53 -20.27
CA ASN A 609 6.48 10.71 -18.98
C ASN A 609 5.54 11.24 -17.89
N ASP A 610 4.38 10.59 -17.71
CA ASP A 610 3.30 10.97 -16.79
C ASP A 610 2.44 12.20 -17.17
N HIS A 611 2.83 12.97 -18.20
CA HIS A 611 2.05 14.08 -18.73
C HIS A 611 1.09 13.62 -19.83
N VAL A 612 -0.06 14.30 -19.94
CA VAL A 612 -1.03 14.11 -21.02
C VAL A 612 -0.67 15.06 -22.16
N GLU A 613 -0.36 14.50 -23.33
CA GLU A 613 0.16 15.23 -24.49
C GLU A 613 -0.36 14.62 -25.80
N GLY A 614 -0.60 15.45 -26.81
CA GLY A 614 -1.08 15.02 -28.12
C GLY A 614 -2.56 14.59 -28.12
N ARG A 615 -2.97 13.78 -29.09
CA ARG A 615 -4.39 13.47 -29.30
C ARG A 615 -5.00 12.62 -28.19
N GLY A 616 -6.21 12.99 -27.80
CA GLY A 616 -7.01 12.24 -26.85
C GLY A 616 -8.51 12.54 -26.91
N THR A 617 -9.26 11.82 -26.09
CA THR A 617 -10.69 11.99 -25.84
C THR A 617 -10.90 12.20 -24.34
N MET A 618 -11.54 13.30 -23.94
CA MET A 618 -12.00 13.53 -22.58
C MET A 618 -13.52 13.41 -22.53
N THR A 619 -14.02 12.40 -21.85
CA THR A 619 -15.44 12.20 -21.54
C THR A 619 -15.69 12.73 -20.13
N TYR A 620 -16.52 13.75 -20.00
CA TYR A 620 -16.87 14.35 -18.71
C TYR A 620 -18.05 13.62 -18.06
N SER A 621 -18.10 13.60 -16.73
CA SER A 621 -19.19 12.99 -15.95
C SER A 621 -20.59 13.54 -16.23
N ASN A 622 -20.68 14.77 -16.73
CA ASN A 622 -21.93 15.39 -17.18
C ASN A 622 -22.41 14.91 -18.56
N GLY A 623 -21.64 14.07 -19.25
CA GLY A 623 -21.94 13.54 -20.59
C GLY A 623 -21.33 14.33 -21.75
N ASN A 624 -20.64 15.45 -21.50
CA ASN A 624 -19.91 16.15 -22.55
C ASN A 624 -18.68 15.33 -22.99
N VAL A 625 -18.25 15.49 -24.24
CA VAL A 625 -17.08 14.80 -24.80
C VAL A 625 -16.23 15.77 -25.61
N TYR A 626 -14.96 15.90 -25.29
CA TYR A 626 -13.96 16.56 -26.12
C TYR A 626 -13.08 15.53 -26.83
N LYS A 627 -12.75 15.76 -28.11
CA LYS A 627 -11.80 14.98 -28.90
C LYS A 627 -10.88 15.93 -29.65
N GLY A 628 -9.58 15.89 -29.39
CA GLY A 628 -8.64 16.85 -29.99
C GLY A 628 -7.24 16.69 -29.41
N ASP A 629 -6.41 17.68 -29.66
CA ASP A 629 -5.05 17.73 -29.12
C ASP A 629 -5.04 18.18 -27.64
N PHE A 630 -4.05 17.72 -26.89
CA PHE A 630 -3.83 18.10 -25.49
C PHE A 630 -2.38 18.54 -25.30
N MET A 631 -2.19 19.51 -24.41
CA MET A 631 -0.86 19.94 -23.96
C MET A 631 -0.95 20.21 -22.45
N ASN A 632 -0.01 19.69 -21.66
CA ASN A 632 -0.01 19.82 -20.20
C ASN A 632 -1.34 19.41 -19.53
N ALA A 633 -2.01 18.37 -20.05
CA ALA A 633 -3.36 17.94 -19.66
C ALA A 633 -4.52 18.92 -19.91
N GLU A 634 -4.27 20.06 -20.57
CA GLU A 634 -5.30 20.99 -21.03
C GLU A 634 -5.68 20.73 -22.49
N LYS A 635 -6.90 21.11 -22.89
CA LYS A 635 -7.35 21.07 -24.30
C LYS A 635 -6.57 22.12 -25.08
N HIS A 636 -5.98 21.74 -26.21
CA HIS A 636 -5.11 22.58 -27.02
C HIS A 636 -5.28 22.25 -28.51
N GLY A 637 -4.64 23.00 -29.42
CA GLY A 637 -4.59 22.66 -30.85
C GLY A 637 -5.98 22.58 -31.48
N GLU A 638 -6.20 21.63 -32.39
CA GLU A 638 -7.49 21.43 -33.03
C GLU A 638 -8.35 20.43 -32.24
N GLY A 639 -9.65 20.70 -32.12
CA GLY A 639 -10.54 19.80 -31.40
C GLY A 639 -12.03 19.96 -31.69
N VAL A 640 -12.77 18.92 -31.32
CA VAL A 640 -14.22 18.83 -31.38
C VAL A 640 -14.76 18.68 -29.97
N TYR A 641 -15.61 19.59 -29.53
CA TYR A 641 -16.31 19.53 -28.25
C TYR A 641 -17.80 19.28 -28.48
N ARG A 642 -18.30 18.15 -27.99
CA ARG A 642 -19.72 17.77 -28.03
C ARG A 642 -20.32 17.92 -26.64
N TRP A 643 -21.37 18.73 -26.52
CA TRP A 643 -22.16 18.85 -25.30
C TRP A 643 -23.25 17.76 -25.26
N ARG A 644 -23.72 17.43 -24.05
CA ARG A 644 -24.78 16.43 -23.82
C ARG A 644 -26.13 16.80 -24.45
N ASP A 645 -26.41 18.09 -24.65
CA ASP A 645 -27.61 18.58 -25.33
C ASP A 645 -27.65 18.21 -26.83
N GLY A 646 -26.51 17.83 -27.42
CA GLY A 646 -26.33 17.55 -28.84
C GLY A 646 -25.53 18.62 -29.59
N SER A 647 -25.24 19.77 -28.97
CA SER A 647 -24.43 20.83 -29.56
C SER A 647 -23.00 20.34 -29.83
N VAL A 648 -22.39 20.82 -30.92
CA VAL A 648 -21.03 20.43 -31.34
C VAL A 648 -20.24 21.65 -31.79
N TYR A 649 -19.10 21.91 -31.14
CA TYR A 649 -18.08 22.85 -31.59
C TYR A 649 -16.94 22.09 -32.26
N SER A 650 -16.35 22.67 -33.31
CA SER A 650 -15.14 22.21 -33.99
C SER A 650 -14.24 23.41 -34.30
N GLY A 651 -12.98 23.35 -33.90
CA GLY A 651 -12.00 24.42 -34.13
C GLY A 651 -10.93 24.46 -33.05
N HIS A 652 -10.30 25.64 -32.90
CA HIS A 652 -9.09 25.79 -32.11
C HIS A 652 -9.33 25.95 -30.59
N PHE A 653 -8.43 25.36 -29.80
CA PHE A 653 -8.38 25.44 -28.35
C PHE A 653 -7.00 25.89 -27.88
N GLU A 654 -6.97 26.72 -26.85
CA GLU A 654 -5.76 27.18 -26.17
C GLU A 654 -6.03 27.26 -24.66
N HIS A 655 -5.15 26.69 -23.84
CA HIS A 655 -5.27 26.61 -22.38
C HIS A 655 -6.64 26.15 -21.85
N GLY A 656 -7.27 25.19 -22.54
CA GLY A 656 -8.59 24.70 -22.17
C GLY A 656 -9.78 25.56 -22.64
N PHE A 657 -9.54 26.76 -23.18
CA PHE A 657 -10.54 27.68 -23.71
C PHE A 657 -10.70 27.52 -25.23
N ILE A 658 -11.91 27.76 -25.74
CA ILE A 658 -12.15 27.95 -27.17
C ILE A 658 -11.61 29.34 -27.55
N ARG A 659 -10.69 29.39 -28.52
CA ARG A 659 -10.01 30.59 -29.02
C ARG A 659 -9.69 30.45 -30.51
N GLY A 660 -9.46 31.55 -31.21
CA GLY A 660 -9.15 31.52 -32.64
C GLY A 660 -10.40 31.26 -33.49
N PHE A 661 -10.27 30.59 -34.64
CA PHE A 661 -11.42 30.33 -35.52
C PHE A 661 -12.11 29.00 -35.16
N GLY A 662 -13.43 28.95 -35.29
CA GLY A 662 -14.17 27.69 -35.17
C GLY A 662 -15.68 27.81 -35.36
N LYS A 663 -16.30 26.64 -35.47
CA LYS A 663 -17.70 26.45 -35.83
C LYS A 663 -18.46 25.70 -34.75
N ILE A 664 -19.56 26.26 -34.26
CA ILE A 664 -20.52 25.57 -33.39
C ILE A 664 -21.84 25.35 -34.12
N VAL A 665 -22.34 24.12 -34.05
CA VAL A 665 -23.71 23.74 -34.42
C VAL A 665 -24.44 23.47 -33.11
N TYR A 666 -25.43 24.31 -32.80
CA TYR A 666 -26.23 24.18 -31.58
C TYR A 666 -27.30 23.10 -31.76
N ALA A 667 -27.66 22.41 -30.66
CA ALA A 667 -28.74 21.42 -30.65
C ALA A 667 -30.10 21.98 -31.11
N THR A 668 -30.30 23.29 -30.99
CA THR A 668 -31.49 24.01 -31.47
C THR A 668 -31.55 24.17 -33.00
N GLY A 669 -30.47 23.85 -33.73
CA GLY A 669 -30.35 24.04 -35.18
C GLY A 669 -29.71 25.37 -35.59
N HIS A 670 -29.32 26.23 -34.64
CA HIS A 670 -28.49 27.41 -34.96
C HIS A 670 -27.06 26.98 -35.31
N THR A 671 -26.35 27.78 -36.10
CA THR A 671 -24.91 27.59 -36.37
C THR A 671 -24.19 28.91 -36.23
N TYR A 672 -23.00 28.91 -35.62
CA TYR A 672 -22.06 30.04 -35.68
C TYR A 672 -20.71 29.56 -36.19
N GLU A 673 -20.08 30.35 -37.07
CA GLU A 673 -18.78 30.08 -37.67
C GLU A 673 -18.00 31.39 -37.75
N GLY A 674 -16.89 31.48 -37.00
CA GLY A 674 -16.20 32.74 -36.81
C GLY A 674 -15.08 32.67 -35.78
N GLN A 675 -14.64 33.85 -35.34
CA GLN A 675 -13.63 34.02 -34.32
C GLN A 675 -14.18 33.85 -32.89
N TRP A 676 -13.32 33.39 -31.99
CA TRP A 676 -13.62 33.10 -30.60
C TRP A 676 -12.52 33.62 -29.69
N PHE A 677 -12.92 34.05 -28.50
CA PHE A 677 -12.03 34.44 -27.41
C PHE A 677 -12.65 34.04 -26.07
N ASP A 678 -11.91 33.28 -25.26
CA ASP A 678 -12.29 32.81 -23.92
C ASP A 678 -13.71 32.19 -23.84
N ASN A 679 -13.98 31.22 -24.72
CA ASN A 679 -15.27 30.53 -24.87
C ASN A 679 -16.44 31.40 -25.38
N LYS A 680 -16.18 32.62 -25.85
CA LYS A 680 -17.20 33.53 -26.39
C LYS A 680 -16.97 33.86 -27.85
N LYS A 681 -18.04 34.08 -28.60
CA LYS A 681 -17.96 34.64 -29.97
C LYS A 681 -17.34 36.03 -29.92
N HIS A 682 -16.35 36.29 -30.77
CA HIS A 682 -15.57 37.53 -30.79
C HIS A 682 -15.08 37.81 -32.21
N GLY A 683 -14.71 39.05 -32.53
CA GLY A 683 -14.18 39.39 -33.87
C GLY A 683 -15.19 39.09 -34.97
N LYS A 684 -14.75 38.68 -36.16
CA LYS A 684 -15.63 38.44 -37.31
C LYS A 684 -16.24 37.04 -37.27
N GLY A 685 -17.54 36.93 -37.55
CA GLY A 685 -18.23 35.64 -37.64
C GLY A 685 -19.65 35.70 -38.17
N LYS A 686 -20.06 34.60 -38.80
CA LYS A 686 -21.40 34.37 -39.36
C LYS A 686 -22.23 33.52 -38.41
N PHE A 687 -23.45 33.95 -38.10
CA PHE A 687 -24.45 33.22 -37.35
C PHE A 687 -25.66 32.95 -38.25
N ILE A 688 -26.03 31.68 -38.37
CA ILE A 688 -27.20 31.20 -39.11
C ILE A 688 -28.24 30.75 -38.08
N TYR A 689 -29.39 31.41 -38.08
CA TYR A 689 -30.52 31.10 -37.22
C TYR A 689 -31.35 29.94 -37.80
N ARG A 690 -32.16 29.29 -36.96
CA ARG A 690 -32.93 28.08 -37.34
C ARG A 690 -34.01 28.38 -38.39
N ASN A 691 -34.54 29.60 -38.38
CA ASN A 691 -35.50 30.11 -39.35
C ASN A 691 -34.88 30.51 -40.70
N GLY A 692 -33.55 30.39 -40.84
CA GLY A 692 -32.81 30.77 -42.04
C GLY A 692 -32.22 32.18 -42.01
N ASP A 693 -32.51 33.02 -41.01
CA ASP A 693 -31.89 34.34 -40.89
C ASP A 693 -30.37 34.21 -40.76
N ILE A 694 -29.64 35.19 -41.28
CA ILE A 694 -28.18 35.22 -41.26
C ILE A 694 -27.71 36.56 -40.69
N TYR A 695 -26.83 36.53 -39.71
CA TYR A 695 -25.99 37.67 -39.35
C TYR A 695 -24.53 37.38 -39.77
N ASP A 696 -23.89 38.29 -40.47
CA ASP A 696 -22.50 38.21 -40.90
C ASP A 696 -21.80 39.53 -40.54
N GLY A 697 -20.93 39.51 -39.53
CA GLY A 697 -20.42 40.76 -38.94
C GLY A 697 -19.52 40.54 -37.74
N GLU A 698 -19.33 41.61 -36.97
CA GLU A 698 -18.47 41.64 -35.79
C GLU A 698 -19.19 41.23 -34.49
N TRP A 699 -18.41 40.68 -33.57
CA TRP A 699 -18.85 40.11 -32.30
C TRP A 699 -17.95 40.56 -31.17
N ARG A 700 -18.54 40.84 -30.00
CA ARG A 700 -17.81 41.18 -28.78
C ARG A 700 -18.45 40.47 -27.60
N ALA A 701 -17.80 39.42 -27.11
CA ALA A 701 -18.21 38.65 -25.93
C ALA A 701 -19.66 38.13 -26.05
N ASP A 702 -19.90 37.33 -27.08
CA ASP A 702 -21.18 36.73 -27.47
C ASP A 702 -22.27 37.65 -28.04
N ARG A 703 -22.09 38.97 -27.95
CA ARG A 703 -23.00 39.98 -28.52
C ARG A 703 -22.56 40.41 -29.92
N ARG A 704 -23.53 40.72 -30.78
CA ARG A 704 -23.31 41.41 -32.08
C ARG A 704 -22.87 42.85 -31.80
N HIS A 705 -21.80 43.30 -32.45
CA HIS A 705 -21.17 44.60 -32.22
C HIS A 705 -20.40 45.05 -33.47
N GLY A 706 -20.02 46.31 -33.58
CA GLY A 706 -19.26 46.80 -34.75
C GLY A 706 -20.08 46.74 -36.03
N TYR A 707 -19.42 46.61 -37.17
CA TYR A 707 -20.12 46.52 -38.46
C TYR A 707 -20.68 45.11 -38.69
N GLY A 708 -21.90 45.02 -39.23
CA GLY A 708 -22.48 43.75 -39.64
C GLY A 708 -23.67 43.85 -40.57
N ILE A 709 -23.91 42.75 -41.28
CA ILE A 709 -25.04 42.53 -42.19
C ILE A 709 -25.99 41.55 -41.52
N PHE A 710 -27.27 41.90 -41.42
CA PHE A 710 -28.34 40.99 -41.03
C PHE A 710 -29.27 40.79 -42.22
N THR A 711 -29.48 39.55 -42.65
CA THR A 711 -30.42 39.18 -43.72
C THR A 711 -31.50 38.30 -43.12
N TRP A 712 -32.75 38.78 -43.14
CA TRP A 712 -33.90 37.98 -42.74
C TRP A 712 -34.28 37.05 -43.89
N ASN A 713 -34.41 35.76 -43.57
CA ASN A 713 -34.67 34.62 -44.46
C ASN A 713 -34.25 34.84 -45.95
N PRO A 714 -32.98 34.57 -46.35
CA PRO A 714 -32.47 34.86 -47.69
C PRO A 714 -33.17 34.06 -48.82
N THR A 715 -34.06 33.12 -48.49
CA THR A 715 -34.83 32.33 -49.47
C THR A 715 -36.13 33.01 -49.94
N THR A 716 -36.56 34.10 -49.29
CA THR A 716 -37.73 34.86 -49.76
C THR A 716 -37.37 35.80 -50.91
N ILE A 717 -38.31 35.97 -51.86
CA ILE A 717 -38.17 36.84 -53.04
C ILE A 717 -37.90 38.30 -52.64
N GLN A 718 -38.49 38.73 -51.52
CA GLN A 718 -38.20 39.99 -50.86
C GLN A 718 -37.16 39.73 -49.76
N GLN A 719 -35.93 40.20 -49.96
CA GLN A 719 -34.85 40.09 -48.97
C GLN A 719 -34.86 41.33 -48.07
N GLU A 720 -35.45 41.20 -46.88
CA GLU A 720 -35.27 42.18 -45.83
C GLU A 720 -33.84 42.09 -45.28
N LYS A 721 -33.13 43.23 -45.25
CA LYS A 721 -31.69 43.27 -44.95
C LYS A 721 -31.29 44.56 -44.23
N TYR A 722 -30.49 44.44 -43.19
CA TYR A 722 -29.78 45.54 -42.54
C TYR A 722 -28.28 45.42 -42.81
N GLU A 723 -27.62 46.55 -43.02
CA GLU A 723 -26.18 46.65 -43.22
C GLU A 723 -25.69 47.92 -42.52
N GLY A 724 -24.91 47.78 -41.44
CA GLY A 724 -24.48 48.93 -40.67
C GLY A 724 -23.84 48.60 -39.34
N MET A 725 -23.73 49.62 -38.50
CA MET A 725 -23.10 49.55 -37.19
C MET A 725 -24.07 49.06 -36.10
N LEU A 726 -23.58 48.22 -35.20
CA LEU A 726 -24.29 47.72 -34.03
C LEU A 726 -23.51 48.00 -32.74
N ASP A 727 -24.22 48.34 -31.68
CA ASP A 727 -23.69 48.29 -30.32
C ASP A 727 -24.65 47.58 -29.37
N ASP A 728 -24.09 46.71 -28.53
CA ASP A 728 -24.81 45.76 -27.68
C ASP A 728 -26.09 45.20 -28.33
N GLU A 729 -25.90 44.52 -29.46
CA GLU A 729 -26.94 43.84 -30.27
C GLU A 729 -28.01 44.73 -30.93
N ARG A 730 -27.92 46.06 -30.76
CA ARG A 730 -28.87 47.04 -31.32
C ARG A 730 -28.22 47.85 -32.45
N ARG A 731 -29.01 48.22 -33.47
CA ARG A 731 -28.59 49.14 -34.55
C ARG A 731 -28.16 50.48 -33.93
N HIS A 732 -26.96 50.96 -34.21
CA HIS A 732 -26.44 52.21 -33.64
C HIS A 732 -25.38 52.83 -34.57
N GLY A 733 -25.37 54.14 -34.75
CA GLY A 733 -24.53 54.83 -35.75
C GLY A 733 -25.09 54.66 -37.16
N LYS A 734 -24.22 54.74 -38.19
CA LYS A 734 -24.65 54.65 -39.60
C LYS A 734 -25.11 53.24 -39.97
N GLY A 735 -26.23 53.14 -40.70
CA GLY A 735 -26.67 51.88 -41.28
C GLY A 735 -27.85 52.01 -42.25
N LYS A 736 -27.87 51.09 -43.22
CA LYS A 736 -28.86 50.98 -44.28
C LYS A 736 -29.80 49.81 -44.00
N TYR A 737 -31.11 50.00 -44.19
CA TYR A 737 -32.14 48.99 -43.98
C TYR A 737 -33.04 48.90 -45.20
N HIS A 738 -33.06 47.72 -45.82
CA HIS A 738 -33.96 47.33 -46.89
C HIS A 738 -35.12 46.56 -46.26
N TYR A 739 -36.32 47.12 -46.30
CA TYR A 739 -37.54 46.51 -45.76
C TYR A 739 -38.15 45.53 -46.78
N ALA A 740 -38.88 44.52 -46.30
CA ALA A 740 -39.53 43.52 -47.16
C ALA A 740 -40.48 44.13 -48.22
N ASN A 741 -41.14 45.24 -47.90
CA ASN A 741 -42.03 45.96 -48.82
C ASN A 741 -41.28 46.73 -49.94
N GLY A 742 -39.95 46.76 -49.95
CA GLY A 742 -39.12 47.52 -50.90
C GLY A 742 -38.72 48.92 -50.43
N THR A 743 -39.19 49.38 -49.25
CA THR A 743 -38.71 50.63 -48.65
C THR A 743 -37.21 50.51 -48.31
N ILE A 744 -36.46 51.59 -48.43
CA ILE A 744 -35.05 51.67 -48.04
C ILE A 744 -34.87 52.86 -47.09
N TYR A 745 -34.25 52.63 -45.93
CA TYR A 745 -33.70 53.69 -45.09
C TYR A 745 -32.17 53.64 -45.13
N ASP A 746 -31.52 54.80 -45.16
CA ASP A 746 -30.07 54.95 -45.11
C ASP A 746 -29.72 56.15 -44.23
N GLY A 747 -29.18 55.92 -43.03
CA GLY A 747 -29.02 57.00 -42.05
C GLY A 747 -28.51 56.59 -40.68
N ASP A 748 -28.71 57.49 -39.72
CA ASP A 748 -28.31 57.35 -38.32
C ASP A 748 -29.32 56.53 -37.50
N TRP A 749 -28.77 55.64 -36.68
CA TRP A 749 -29.49 54.81 -35.73
C TRP A 749 -29.06 55.10 -34.30
N ASN A 750 -30.01 55.13 -33.38
CA ASN A 750 -29.76 55.20 -31.95
C ASN A 750 -30.44 54.03 -31.24
N TYR A 751 -29.64 53.03 -30.85
CA TYR A 751 -30.06 51.85 -30.09
C TYR A 751 -31.34 51.16 -30.60
N GLY A 752 -31.44 51.00 -31.91
CA GLY A 752 -32.54 50.31 -32.59
C GLY A 752 -33.55 51.23 -33.27
N LYS A 753 -33.54 52.54 -33.02
CA LYS A 753 -34.44 53.52 -33.64
C LYS A 753 -33.73 54.38 -34.71
N ARG A 754 -34.44 54.82 -35.75
CA ARG A 754 -33.98 55.93 -36.63
C ARG A 754 -33.96 57.23 -35.83
N ASP A 755 -32.80 57.86 -35.74
CA ASP A 755 -32.55 59.02 -34.87
C ASP A 755 -31.24 59.69 -35.33
N GLY A 756 -31.30 60.96 -35.75
CA GLY A 756 -30.23 61.65 -36.48
C GLY A 756 -30.57 61.89 -37.96
N MET A 757 -29.56 61.98 -38.84
CA MET A 757 -29.78 62.28 -40.27
C MET A 757 -30.01 60.99 -41.08
N GLY A 758 -30.98 61.00 -41.99
CA GLY A 758 -31.14 59.88 -42.93
C GLY A 758 -32.05 60.15 -44.12
N THR A 759 -31.97 59.24 -45.08
CA THR A 759 -32.79 59.20 -46.30
C THR A 759 -33.73 58.00 -46.22
N PHE A 760 -35.01 58.20 -46.54
CA PHE A 760 -36.05 57.18 -46.51
C PHE A 760 -36.76 57.17 -47.88
N THR A 761 -36.58 56.09 -48.63
CA THR A 761 -37.11 55.89 -49.99
C THR A 761 -38.25 54.89 -49.95
N TRP A 762 -39.42 55.26 -50.47
CA TRP A 762 -40.58 54.37 -50.55
C TRP A 762 -40.63 53.62 -51.90
N PRO A 763 -41.34 52.48 -51.99
CA PRO A 763 -41.46 51.70 -53.23
C PRO A 763 -42.14 52.45 -54.39
N CYS A 764 -42.95 53.47 -54.08
CA CYS A 764 -43.58 54.37 -55.04
C CYS A 764 -42.59 55.38 -55.69
N GLY A 765 -41.34 55.44 -55.22
CA GLY A 765 -40.35 56.43 -55.64
C GLY A 765 -40.33 57.71 -54.81
N ASP A 766 -41.25 57.90 -53.85
CA ASP A 766 -41.17 59.02 -52.90
C ASP A 766 -39.87 58.92 -52.07
N VAL A 767 -39.27 60.06 -51.73
CA VAL A 767 -38.02 60.13 -50.96
C VAL A 767 -38.09 61.23 -49.91
N TYR A 768 -37.80 60.91 -48.66
CA TYR A 768 -37.49 61.87 -47.61
C TYR A 768 -36.00 61.89 -47.34
N SER A 769 -35.42 63.05 -47.07
CA SER A 769 -34.02 63.21 -46.64
C SER A 769 -33.94 64.33 -45.60
N GLY A 770 -33.66 64.00 -44.34
CA GLY A 770 -33.74 64.95 -43.24
C GLY A 770 -33.45 64.34 -41.87
N GLN A 771 -33.89 65.04 -40.83
CA GLN A 771 -33.73 64.62 -39.45
C GLN A 771 -34.83 63.62 -39.02
N PHE A 772 -34.44 62.66 -38.19
CA PHE A 772 -35.32 61.71 -37.52
C PHE A 772 -35.13 61.82 -36.00
N VAL A 773 -36.21 61.65 -35.26
CA VAL A 773 -36.21 61.47 -33.80
C VAL A 773 -37.25 60.40 -33.47
N ASP A 774 -36.86 59.39 -32.69
CA ASP A 774 -37.74 58.29 -32.28
C ASP A 774 -38.55 57.66 -33.43
N GLU A 775 -37.87 57.20 -34.48
CA GLU A 775 -38.45 56.63 -35.72
C GLU A 775 -39.19 57.63 -36.63
N MET A 776 -39.48 58.85 -36.19
CA MET A 776 -40.33 59.82 -36.88
C MET A 776 -39.52 60.92 -37.58
N GLN A 777 -39.98 61.40 -38.73
CA GLN A 777 -39.44 62.60 -39.38
C GLN A 777 -39.64 63.81 -38.45
N HIS A 778 -38.59 64.60 -38.28
CA HIS A 778 -38.52 65.69 -37.32
C HIS A 778 -37.58 66.78 -37.85
N GLY A 779 -37.61 67.98 -37.28
CA GLY A 779 -36.65 69.04 -37.60
C GLY A 779 -36.65 69.41 -39.09
N PHE A 780 -35.49 69.73 -39.66
CA PHE A 780 -35.42 70.13 -41.07
C PHE A 780 -35.27 68.91 -42.00
N GLY A 781 -36.04 68.87 -43.10
CA GLY A 781 -35.96 67.79 -44.09
C GLY A 781 -36.64 68.09 -45.42
N SER A 782 -36.13 67.45 -46.47
CA SER A 782 -36.68 67.46 -47.83
C SER A 782 -37.55 66.22 -48.09
N PHE A 783 -38.63 66.37 -48.84
CA PHE A 783 -39.51 65.28 -49.29
C PHE A 783 -39.91 65.46 -50.75
N PHE A 784 -39.46 64.54 -51.60
CA PHE A 784 -39.87 64.42 -53.00
C PHE A 784 -41.03 63.42 -53.12
N CYS A 785 -42.11 63.84 -53.78
CA CYS A 785 -43.20 62.94 -54.17
C CYS A 785 -43.05 62.54 -55.64
N SER A 786 -42.83 61.26 -55.90
CA SER A 786 -42.65 60.76 -57.28
C SER A 786 -43.94 60.71 -58.08
N SER A 787 -45.10 60.72 -57.43
CA SER A 787 -46.39 60.68 -58.14
C SER A 787 -46.81 62.03 -58.74
N SER A 788 -46.47 63.14 -58.09
CA SER A 788 -46.71 64.49 -58.60
C SER A 788 -45.46 65.15 -59.17
N GLY A 789 -44.26 64.73 -58.73
CA GLY A 789 -42.98 65.38 -59.00
C GLY A 789 -42.70 66.59 -58.10
N ASP A 790 -43.50 66.83 -57.05
CA ASP A 790 -43.33 67.97 -56.15
C ASP A 790 -42.27 67.67 -55.07
N THR A 791 -41.47 68.68 -54.69
CA THR A 791 -40.51 68.63 -53.58
C THR A 791 -40.92 69.61 -52.48
N TYR A 792 -41.03 69.14 -51.24
CA TYR A 792 -41.10 69.97 -50.03
C TYR A 792 -39.73 70.07 -49.36
N GLU A 793 -39.36 71.23 -48.84
CA GLU A 793 -38.18 71.45 -48.01
C GLU A 793 -38.56 72.33 -46.82
N GLY A 794 -38.40 71.85 -45.59
CA GLY A 794 -38.84 72.63 -44.42
C GLY A 794 -38.84 71.85 -43.12
N GLU A 795 -39.54 72.40 -42.14
CA GLU A 795 -39.69 71.88 -40.79
C GLU A 795 -40.74 70.76 -40.69
N TRP A 796 -40.43 69.75 -39.86
CA TRP A 796 -41.22 68.55 -39.61
C TRP A 796 -41.35 68.32 -38.11
N LEU A 797 -42.55 67.89 -37.69
CA LEU A 797 -42.83 67.45 -36.33
C LEU A 797 -43.63 66.15 -36.39
N MET A 798 -43.03 65.05 -35.93
CA MET A 798 -43.68 63.73 -35.82
C MET A 798 -44.34 63.24 -37.13
N ASN A 799 -43.59 63.22 -38.23
CA ASN A 799 -44.05 62.88 -39.60
C ASN A 799 -45.03 63.87 -40.24
N VAL A 800 -45.19 65.08 -39.68
CA VAL A 800 -46.10 66.11 -40.20
C VAL A 800 -45.32 67.37 -40.53
N ARG A 801 -45.55 67.97 -41.71
CA ARG A 801 -45.00 69.28 -42.07
C ARG A 801 -45.61 70.36 -41.16
N GLU A 802 -44.76 71.09 -40.46
CA GLU A 802 -45.13 71.99 -39.36
C GLU A 802 -44.08 73.08 -39.27
N GLY A 803 -44.46 74.35 -39.07
CA GLY A 803 -43.49 75.46 -39.07
C GLY A 803 -43.15 75.96 -40.47
N HIS A 804 -41.94 76.47 -40.69
CA HIS A 804 -41.55 77.08 -41.97
C HIS A 804 -41.13 76.06 -43.03
N GLY A 805 -41.53 76.27 -44.29
CA GLY A 805 -41.08 75.44 -45.40
C GLY A 805 -41.48 75.93 -46.78
N LYS A 806 -41.05 75.17 -47.78
CA LYS A 806 -41.12 75.48 -49.20
C LYS A 806 -41.62 74.27 -49.99
N ILE A 807 -42.53 74.46 -50.95
CA ILE A 807 -42.92 73.43 -51.93
C ILE A 807 -42.54 73.93 -53.32
N LEU A 808 -41.62 73.24 -53.98
CA LEU A 808 -41.44 73.30 -55.43
C LEU A 808 -42.42 72.31 -56.06
N TYR A 809 -43.41 72.80 -56.80
CA TYR A 809 -44.32 71.94 -57.55
C TYR A 809 -43.71 71.52 -58.88
N ALA A 810 -44.00 70.31 -59.37
CA ALA A 810 -43.57 69.85 -60.71
C ALA A 810 -44.07 70.76 -61.83
N SER A 811 -45.19 71.45 -61.60
CA SER A 811 -45.69 72.47 -62.53
C SER A 811 -44.77 73.68 -62.68
N GLY A 812 -43.69 73.84 -61.88
CA GLY A 812 -42.77 74.98 -61.87
C GLY A 812 -43.11 76.09 -60.87
N LYS A 813 -44.25 75.96 -60.16
CA LYS A 813 -44.68 76.89 -59.10
C LYS A 813 -43.89 76.65 -57.82
N VAL A 814 -43.71 77.68 -57.01
CA VAL A 814 -43.04 77.58 -55.70
C VAL A 814 -43.93 78.20 -54.64
N PHE A 815 -44.27 77.47 -53.58
CA PHE A 815 -44.81 78.03 -52.35
C PHE A 815 -43.71 78.12 -51.29
N GLU A 816 -43.65 79.21 -50.52
CA GLU A 816 -42.73 79.37 -49.39
C GLU A 816 -43.47 80.09 -48.25
N GLY A 817 -43.56 79.50 -47.07
CA GLY A 817 -44.40 80.01 -45.98
C GLY A 817 -44.55 79.04 -44.80
N THR A 818 -45.52 79.29 -43.93
CA THR A 818 -45.79 78.42 -42.78
C THR A 818 -46.75 77.27 -43.08
N PHE A 819 -46.60 76.20 -42.29
CA PHE A 819 -47.38 74.97 -42.33
C PHE A 819 -47.89 74.63 -40.93
N HIS A 820 -49.12 74.12 -40.86
CA HIS A 820 -49.68 73.56 -39.64
C HIS A 820 -50.47 72.30 -40.00
N LYS A 821 -50.24 71.20 -39.27
CA LYS A 821 -50.86 69.89 -39.50
C LYS A 821 -50.76 69.42 -40.97
N GLY A 822 -49.61 69.65 -41.59
CA GLY A 822 -49.32 69.23 -42.95
C GLY A 822 -49.88 70.12 -44.05
N ARG A 823 -50.62 71.19 -43.72
CA ARG A 823 -51.29 72.11 -44.66
C ARG A 823 -50.68 73.50 -44.61
N ARG A 824 -50.75 74.25 -45.71
CA ARG A 824 -50.33 75.66 -45.75
C ARG A 824 -51.22 76.48 -44.83
N HIS A 825 -50.60 77.23 -43.92
CA HIS A 825 -51.28 77.99 -42.88
C HIS A 825 -50.45 79.24 -42.54
N GLY A 826 -51.04 80.32 -42.06
CA GLY A 826 -50.28 81.54 -41.75
C GLY A 826 -49.76 82.27 -43.00
N ALA A 827 -48.66 83.00 -42.88
CA ALA A 827 -48.12 83.80 -43.98
C ALA A 827 -47.35 82.94 -45.00
N GLY A 828 -47.54 83.21 -46.29
CA GLY A 828 -46.77 82.56 -47.35
C GLY A 828 -46.87 83.22 -48.71
N VAL A 829 -45.87 82.94 -49.55
CA VAL A 829 -45.70 83.42 -50.92
C VAL A 829 -45.85 82.25 -51.88
N MET A 830 -46.64 82.44 -52.95
CA MET A 830 -46.80 81.48 -54.05
C MET A 830 -46.32 82.13 -55.34
N THR A 831 -45.14 81.74 -55.81
CA THR A 831 -44.55 82.14 -57.11
C THR A 831 -44.98 81.16 -58.20
N TYR A 832 -45.26 81.69 -59.39
CA TYR A 832 -45.69 80.96 -60.58
C TYR A 832 -44.59 81.02 -61.65
N ASN A 833 -44.61 80.11 -62.62
CA ASN A 833 -43.56 79.93 -63.65
C ASN A 833 -43.20 81.20 -64.43
N ASN A 834 -44.13 82.13 -64.54
CA ASN A 834 -43.97 83.40 -65.26
C ASN A 834 -43.40 84.52 -64.37
N GLY A 835 -42.75 84.19 -63.25
CA GLY A 835 -42.20 85.13 -62.28
C GLY A 835 -43.23 85.72 -61.31
N ASN A 836 -44.51 85.79 -61.69
CA ASN A 836 -45.58 86.33 -60.87
C ASN A 836 -45.62 85.65 -59.49
N SER A 837 -45.91 86.41 -58.43
CA SER A 837 -46.06 85.86 -57.07
C SER A 837 -47.30 86.37 -56.35
N TYR A 838 -47.83 85.58 -55.43
CA TYR A 838 -48.94 85.93 -54.53
C TYR A 838 -48.48 85.84 -53.08
N HIS A 839 -48.51 86.96 -52.36
CA HIS A 839 -48.13 87.09 -50.97
C HIS A 839 -49.40 87.22 -50.14
N GLY A 840 -49.65 86.32 -49.18
CA GLY A 840 -50.90 86.36 -48.42
C GLY A 840 -50.95 85.39 -47.24
N VAL A 841 -52.09 85.42 -46.53
CA VAL A 841 -52.38 84.51 -45.43
C VAL A 841 -53.14 83.29 -45.96
N TRP A 842 -52.79 82.12 -45.44
CA TRP A 842 -53.40 80.84 -45.75
C TRP A 842 -54.04 80.24 -44.50
N ASN A 843 -55.14 79.52 -44.68
CA ASN A 843 -55.71 78.66 -43.66
C ASN A 843 -56.08 77.33 -44.29
N SER A 844 -55.43 76.25 -43.86
CA SER A 844 -55.74 74.88 -44.26
C SER A 844 -55.77 74.70 -45.80
N ASP A 845 -54.71 75.21 -46.46
CA ASP A 845 -54.53 75.25 -47.92
C ASP A 845 -55.41 76.23 -48.71
N LEU A 846 -56.26 77.02 -48.05
CA LEU A 846 -57.09 78.06 -48.69
C LEU A 846 -56.49 79.46 -48.48
N LYS A 847 -56.34 80.21 -49.57
CA LYS A 847 -55.98 81.65 -49.54
C LYS A 847 -57.06 82.44 -48.79
N GLN A 848 -56.66 83.32 -47.88
CA GLN A 848 -57.55 84.23 -47.17
C GLN A 848 -57.57 85.62 -47.83
N GLY A 849 -58.68 86.36 -47.67
CA GLY A 849 -59.08 87.50 -48.49
C GLY A 849 -58.29 88.82 -48.32
N GLY A 850 -56.97 88.83 -48.44
CA GLY A 850 -56.17 90.06 -48.26
C GLY A 850 -54.76 90.05 -48.87
N GLY A 851 -54.55 89.34 -49.97
CA GLY A 851 -53.20 89.12 -50.52
C GLY A 851 -52.75 90.14 -51.58
N ARG A 852 -51.43 90.26 -51.74
CA ARG A 852 -50.73 91.07 -52.77
C ARG A 852 -50.25 90.15 -53.89
N TYR A 853 -50.73 90.36 -55.11
CA TYR A 853 -50.11 89.81 -56.31
C TYR A 853 -49.01 90.75 -56.80
N VAL A 854 -47.88 90.18 -57.22
CA VAL A 854 -46.80 90.83 -57.96
C VAL A 854 -46.76 90.18 -59.33
N LEU A 855 -46.87 90.97 -60.40
CA LEU A 855 -46.93 90.48 -61.78
C LEU A 855 -45.73 91.03 -62.56
N HIS A 856 -44.96 90.16 -63.19
CA HIS A 856 -43.86 90.55 -64.09
C HIS A 856 -44.44 90.73 -65.49
N ILE A 857 -44.27 91.92 -66.07
CA ILE A 857 -44.76 92.23 -67.41
C ILE A 857 -43.61 92.11 -68.41
N ALA A 858 -43.71 91.17 -69.35
CA ALA A 858 -42.76 91.07 -70.44
C ALA A 858 -43.05 92.15 -71.50
N SER A 859 -42.14 93.10 -71.68
CA SER A 859 -42.24 94.07 -72.78
C SER A 859 -42.14 93.35 -74.13
N LYS A 860 -43.16 93.55 -74.97
CA LYS A 860 -43.04 93.28 -76.40
C LYS A 860 -42.45 94.51 -77.07
N ASP A 861 -41.12 94.54 -77.19
CA ASP A 861 -40.44 95.08 -78.37
C ASP A 861 -38.97 94.59 -78.39
N GLY A 862 -38.44 94.39 -79.59
CA GLY A 862 -37.11 93.80 -79.79
C GLY A 862 -36.00 94.85 -79.80
N GLY A 863 -35.01 94.71 -78.92
CA GLY A 863 -33.84 95.59 -78.84
C GLY A 863 -32.93 95.20 -77.67
N SER A 864 -31.63 95.45 -77.80
CA SER A 864 -30.62 94.95 -76.86
C SER A 864 -30.42 95.82 -75.61
N ALA A 865 -29.99 95.16 -74.53
CA ALA A 865 -29.43 95.69 -73.27
C ALA A 865 -30.42 96.16 -72.19
N SER A 866 -30.07 95.83 -70.94
CA SER A 866 -30.78 96.11 -69.67
C SER A 866 -32.29 95.88 -69.65
N LYS A 867 -32.70 94.62 -69.40
CA LYS A 867 -34.03 94.32 -68.88
C LYS A 867 -34.11 94.74 -67.41
N GLU A 868 -34.66 95.92 -67.14
CA GLU A 868 -35.34 96.16 -65.86
C GLU A 868 -36.74 95.54 -65.95
N GLU A 869 -37.10 94.67 -64.99
CA GLU A 869 -38.41 94.03 -64.97
C GLU A 869 -39.45 94.93 -64.31
N GLU A 870 -40.39 95.47 -65.09
CA GLU A 870 -41.55 96.18 -64.54
C GLU A 870 -42.45 95.22 -63.74
N MET A 871 -42.55 95.46 -62.43
CA MET A 871 -43.35 94.66 -61.49
C MET A 871 -44.63 95.39 -61.07
N LEU A 872 -45.78 94.92 -61.56
CA LEU A 872 -47.08 95.45 -61.18
C LEU A 872 -47.56 94.86 -59.84
N ASN A 873 -47.92 95.73 -58.89
CA ASN A 873 -48.34 95.33 -57.54
C ASN A 873 -49.85 95.50 -57.33
N VAL A 874 -50.59 94.40 -57.31
CA VAL A 874 -52.05 94.38 -57.17
C VAL A 874 -52.44 93.86 -55.78
N ARG A 875 -53.00 94.72 -54.93
CA ARG A 875 -53.61 94.29 -53.65
C ARG A 875 -55.05 93.85 -53.89
N VAL A 876 -55.40 92.65 -53.43
CA VAL A 876 -56.76 92.10 -53.52
C VAL A 876 -57.36 92.09 -52.11
N PHE A 877 -58.34 92.97 -51.90
CA PHE A 877 -59.19 92.96 -50.72
C PHE A 877 -60.34 91.97 -50.97
N GLY A 878 -60.46 90.95 -50.13
CA GLY A 878 -61.57 90.01 -50.11
C GLY A 878 -62.49 90.28 -48.92
N TYR A 879 -63.74 89.84 -49.04
CA TYR A 879 -64.71 89.74 -47.95
C TYR A 879 -64.46 88.49 -47.09
#